data_AF-A0A2M8KMJ3-F1
#
_entry.id   AF-A0A2M8KMJ3-F1
#
_cell.length_a   1.000
_cell.length_b   1.000
_cell.length_c   1.000
_cell.angle_alpha   90.00
_cell.angle_beta   90.00
_cell.angle_gamma   90.00
#
_symmetry.space_group_name_H-M   'P 1'
#
loop_
_entity.id
_entity.type
_entity.pdbx_description
1 polymer ?
#
loop_
_entity_poly.entity_id
_entity_poly.type
_entity_poly.pdbx_seq_one_letter_code
_entity_poly.pdbx_strand_id
1 'polypeptide(L)'
;MKVIFVTNIYKEEEKKEVNRVSKEIKALGFDDYKIYVNDGIKNNRGYAYGVNQGIKKGLEEDGELFVVFNADISISGLTKKVIIEGLKKYNIFGFTVNQCSKTYYGGEIDRWRLSGGMIEQKPKKRYQSADFVSGSLMFIKRAVVERIGFWDESYFFYYDETDYCLRAKKAGFKIGIDSQSCYQHFELSENNPRKGYFLAKNRWRFFWRNSNNIQKIYEIVRLPKTAIEYLPLLKNVFLQSRFITNFFSLNLSSILNKFFHFFLFIFLVKNLSPEKYGIYTIVWAFIALFNPFVDLGTTTYGLVYLPKNREKMINTLISLRFFIATLVFLMVNLSAFLFFKSQKEIILYIFLTSMTIISGIWSGSYLIINSIKEKIINSSIVSLIFNFLFVALIIIGLLIKKSLLTIFLIIFCLFIFYTLINFILVKNEVAKLRICVDLVNWKKVISKSYLFILIGFLSGFYFKIDVFLLKFLKSEREVGIYNSGYKFLDAFMLLAASYNITVLPIMSRIKKDLNLLRRKIFKDFLMLAFVGVSIVIAFYFLAPMLLPLILKKTYSGGIITARIVTFSLPFILVSSIFYNILYVFDLARTVIFILLIQSIINIILNLIYIPTYSYIASAYITVISEVINFALIWYFARKKLMSYENRH
;
A
#
# COMPACT_ATOMS: atom_id res chain seq x y z
N MET A 1 3.41 28.16 49.04
CA MET A 1 3.48 27.12 48.01
C MET A 1 2.10 26.59 47.70
N LYS A 2 1.41 27.26 46.78
CA LYS A 2 0.16 26.77 46.20
C LYS A 2 0.43 25.63 45.23
N VAL A 3 -0.23 24.48 45.43
CA VAL A 3 -0.02 23.26 44.62
C VAL A 3 -1.21 22.99 43.70
N ILE A 4 -0.94 22.84 42.41
CA ILE A 4 -1.96 22.56 41.39
C ILE A 4 -1.80 21.12 40.90
N PHE A 5 -2.73 20.26 41.30
CA PHE A 5 -2.81 18.89 40.81
C PHE A 5 -3.64 18.86 39.53
N VAL A 6 -3.12 18.21 38.48
CA VAL A 6 -3.76 18.14 37.16
C VAL A 6 -3.85 16.69 36.71
N THR A 7 -5.04 16.26 36.35
CA THR A 7 -5.28 14.95 35.75
C THR A 7 -6.24 15.06 34.56
N ASN A 8 -6.18 14.07 33.67
CA ASN A 8 -7.01 14.01 32.47
C ASN A 8 -7.61 12.60 32.33
N ILE A 9 -8.93 12.51 32.22
CA ILE A 9 -9.67 11.24 32.16
C ILE A 9 -10.11 10.91 30.73
N TYR A 10 -9.95 9.66 30.33
CA TYR A 10 -10.31 9.07 29.03
C TYR A 10 -11.30 7.91 29.15
N LYS A 11 -11.59 7.43 30.35
CA LYS A 11 -12.61 6.40 30.61
C LYS A 11 -13.52 6.82 31.76
N GLU A 12 -14.79 6.44 31.68
CA GLU A 12 -15.76 6.69 32.76
C GLU A 12 -15.31 6.03 34.09
N GLU A 13 -14.69 4.86 34.00
CA GLU A 13 -14.13 4.12 35.15
C GLU A 13 -13.09 4.93 35.93
N GLU A 14 -12.31 5.79 35.25
CA GLU A 14 -11.27 6.61 35.87
C GLU A 14 -11.85 7.69 36.80
N LYS A 15 -13.13 8.08 36.65
CA LYS A 15 -13.77 9.05 37.56
C LYS A 15 -13.82 8.54 39.00
N LYS A 16 -14.03 7.22 39.20
CA LYS A 16 -14.01 6.61 40.53
C LYS A 16 -12.59 6.66 41.13
N GLU A 17 -11.59 6.40 40.30
CA GLU A 17 -10.18 6.42 40.71
C GLU A 17 -9.69 7.83 41.06
N VAL A 18 -10.14 8.87 40.35
CA VAL A 18 -9.84 10.27 40.69
C VAL A 18 -10.30 10.60 42.11
N ASN A 19 -11.46 10.13 42.54
CA ASN A 19 -11.95 10.36 43.91
C ASN A 19 -11.06 9.67 44.96
N ARG A 20 -10.54 8.46 44.66
CA ARG A 20 -9.60 7.75 45.53
C ARG A 20 -8.29 8.53 45.65
N VAL A 21 -7.68 8.90 44.51
CA VAL A 21 -6.42 9.66 44.50
C VAL A 21 -6.58 11.03 45.16
N SER A 22 -7.74 11.68 45.01
CA SER A 22 -8.03 12.96 45.68
C SER A 22 -8.00 12.84 47.22
N LYS A 23 -8.47 11.72 47.78
CA LYS A 23 -8.34 11.45 49.22
C LYS A 23 -6.89 11.26 49.64
N GLU A 24 -6.10 10.55 48.83
CA GLU A 24 -4.66 10.37 49.08
C GLU A 24 -3.89 11.70 48.97
N ILE A 25 -4.24 12.57 48.00
CA ILE A 25 -3.68 13.93 47.87
C ILE A 25 -3.99 14.74 49.14
N LYS A 26 -5.23 14.69 49.64
CA LYS A 26 -5.60 15.38 50.89
C LYS A 26 -4.76 14.89 52.07
N ALA A 27 -4.46 13.59 52.13
CA ALA A 27 -3.62 13.00 53.18
C ALA A 27 -2.14 13.44 53.13
N LEU A 28 -1.67 14.02 52.01
CA LEU A 28 -0.31 14.59 51.95
C LEU A 28 -0.14 15.81 52.87
N GLY A 29 -1.22 16.53 53.20
CA GLY A 29 -1.18 17.68 54.11
C GLY A 29 -0.63 18.97 53.49
N PHE A 30 -0.88 19.23 52.20
CA PHE A 30 -0.66 20.55 51.62
C PHE A 30 -1.78 21.51 52.06
N ASP A 31 -1.40 22.71 52.51
CA ASP A 31 -2.32 23.67 53.12
C ASP A 31 -3.10 24.47 52.07
N ASP A 32 -2.48 24.71 50.91
CA ASP A 32 -3.07 25.40 49.76
C ASP A 32 -2.87 24.57 48.49
N TYR A 33 -3.91 23.86 48.06
CA TYR A 33 -3.89 23.08 46.84
C TYR A 33 -5.25 23.08 46.12
N LYS A 34 -5.20 22.87 44.80
CA LYS A 34 -6.38 22.60 43.98
C LYS A 34 -6.16 21.40 43.08
N ILE A 35 -7.25 20.70 42.75
CA ILE A 35 -7.26 19.57 41.83
C ILE A 35 -8.09 19.96 40.60
N TYR A 36 -7.47 19.94 39.42
CA TYR A 36 -8.16 20.08 38.14
C TYR A 36 -8.27 18.72 37.45
N VAL A 37 -9.51 18.31 37.20
CA VAL A 37 -9.86 17.09 36.48
C VAL A 37 -10.39 17.50 35.11
N ASN A 38 -9.62 17.22 34.07
CA ASN A 38 -10.05 17.52 32.70
C ASN A 38 -10.69 16.30 32.05
N ASP A 39 -11.83 16.52 31.38
CA ASP A 39 -12.59 15.48 30.69
C ASP A 39 -12.09 15.31 29.25
N GLY A 40 -11.17 14.37 29.07
CA GLY A 40 -10.63 13.96 27.77
C GLY A 40 -11.62 13.14 26.94
N ILE A 41 -12.65 12.54 27.56
CA ILE A 41 -13.72 11.79 26.86
C ILE A 41 -14.51 12.73 25.95
N LYS A 42 -14.89 13.90 26.48
CA LYS A 42 -15.64 14.91 25.70
C LYS A 42 -14.78 15.60 24.64
N ASN A 43 -13.51 15.87 24.96
CA ASN A 43 -12.68 16.76 24.15
C ASN A 43 -11.71 16.06 23.22
N ASN A 44 -11.48 14.74 23.33
CA ASN A 44 -10.70 13.87 22.44
C ASN A 44 -9.50 14.55 21.71
N ARG A 45 -8.75 15.38 22.44
CA ARG A 45 -7.63 16.20 21.95
C ARG A 45 -6.26 15.72 22.46
N GLY A 46 -6.24 14.60 23.19
CA GLY A 46 -5.02 13.98 23.66
C GLY A 46 -4.59 14.43 25.06
N TYR A 47 -3.76 13.60 25.71
CA TYR A 47 -3.40 13.71 27.12
C TYR A 47 -2.77 15.07 27.44
N ALA A 48 -1.77 15.46 26.64
CA ALA A 48 -1.08 16.74 26.73
C ALA A 48 -2.03 17.96 26.68
N TYR A 49 -3.10 17.93 25.87
CA TYR A 49 -4.08 19.01 25.86
C TYR A 49 -4.75 19.17 27.23
N GLY A 50 -5.21 18.07 27.84
CA GLY A 50 -5.82 18.12 29.16
C GLY A 50 -4.84 18.54 30.25
N VAL A 51 -3.58 18.11 30.19
CA VAL A 51 -2.53 18.61 31.10
C VAL A 51 -2.37 20.13 30.96
N ASN A 52 -2.27 20.62 29.72
CA ASN A 52 -2.11 22.05 29.44
C ASN A 52 -3.27 22.90 29.96
N GLN A 53 -4.52 22.41 29.87
CA GLN A 53 -5.67 23.15 30.40
C GLN A 53 -5.60 23.32 31.93
N GLY A 54 -5.18 22.28 32.66
CA GLY A 54 -5.00 22.36 34.11
C GLY A 54 -3.84 23.27 34.51
N ILE A 55 -2.72 23.21 33.78
CA ILE A 55 -1.57 24.09 34.03
C ILE A 55 -1.94 25.56 33.77
N LYS A 56 -2.64 25.87 32.68
CA LYS A 56 -3.07 27.25 32.36
C LYS A 56 -3.94 27.85 33.48
N LYS A 57 -4.98 27.13 33.91
CA LYS A 57 -5.83 27.55 35.03
C LYS A 57 -5.03 27.72 36.32
N GLY A 58 -4.10 26.80 36.59
CA GLY A 58 -3.25 26.92 37.77
C GLY A 58 -2.32 28.13 37.74
N LEU A 59 -1.83 28.54 36.57
CA LEU A 59 -1.04 29.77 36.41
C LEU A 59 -1.88 31.02 36.67
N GLU A 60 -3.12 31.07 36.18
CA GLU A 60 -4.07 32.17 36.43
C GLU A 60 -4.37 32.35 37.91
N GLU A 61 -4.19 31.30 38.71
CA GLU A 61 -4.39 31.34 40.15
C GLU A 61 -3.09 31.27 40.96
N ASP A 62 -1.96 31.67 40.38
CA ASP A 62 -0.66 31.75 41.06
C ASP A 62 -0.08 30.43 41.62
N GLY A 63 -0.39 29.30 40.98
CA GLY A 63 0.20 28.01 41.31
C GLY A 63 1.73 27.99 41.24
N GLU A 64 2.39 27.61 42.33
CA GLU A 64 3.86 27.55 42.44
C GLU A 64 4.44 26.17 42.03
N LEU A 65 3.63 25.12 42.18
CA LEU A 65 3.98 23.74 41.87
C LEU A 65 2.84 23.06 41.11
N PHE A 66 3.14 22.51 39.94
CA PHE A 66 2.19 21.75 39.12
C PHE A 66 2.49 20.26 39.25
N VAL A 67 1.48 19.45 39.57
CA VAL A 67 1.60 18.01 39.73
C VAL A 67 0.70 17.33 38.70
N VAL A 68 1.31 16.74 37.69
CA VAL A 68 0.60 15.94 36.68
C VAL A 68 0.51 14.52 37.20
N PHE A 69 -0.69 13.94 37.16
CA PHE A 69 -0.91 12.57 37.63
C PHE A 69 -1.99 11.85 36.84
N ASN A 70 -1.86 10.53 36.69
CA ASN A 70 -2.92 9.68 36.16
C ASN A 70 -3.91 9.29 37.25
N ALA A 71 -5.17 9.04 36.88
CA ALA A 71 -6.18 8.60 37.82
C ALA A 71 -5.86 7.21 38.43
N ASP A 72 -5.17 6.33 37.70
CA ASP A 72 -4.89 4.94 38.05
C ASP A 72 -3.59 4.73 38.84
N ILE A 73 -3.21 5.71 39.67
CA ILE A 73 -2.05 5.60 40.59
C ILE A 73 -2.50 5.48 42.06
N SER A 74 -1.64 4.97 42.94
CA SER A 74 -1.77 5.17 44.39
C SER A 74 -0.48 5.75 44.95
N ILE A 75 -0.62 6.89 45.63
CA ILE A 75 0.45 7.68 46.26
C ILE A 75 0.41 7.60 47.79
N SER A 76 -0.35 6.66 48.35
CA SER A 76 -0.49 6.44 49.80
C SER A 76 0.83 6.25 50.56
N GLY A 77 1.88 5.79 49.88
CA GLY A 77 3.24 5.65 50.45
C GLY A 77 4.09 6.93 50.44
N LEU A 78 3.57 8.05 49.94
CA LEU A 78 4.30 9.32 49.82
C LEU A 78 3.89 10.30 50.92
N THR A 79 4.81 11.19 51.30
CA THR A 79 4.55 12.27 52.27
C THR A 79 5.00 13.62 51.72
N LYS A 80 4.39 14.71 52.19
CA LYS A 80 4.81 16.09 51.85
C LYS A 80 6.29 16.33 52.09
N LYS A 81 6.87 15.76 53.16
CA LYS A 81 8.30 15.88 53.48
C LYS A 81 9.18 15.37 52.33
N VAL A 82 8.91 14.16 51.84
CA VAL A 82 9.70 13.54 50.76
C VAL A 82 9.56 14.33 49.45
N ILE A 83 8.36 14.81 49.14
CA ILE A 83 8.11 15.65 47.94
C ILE A 83 8.95 16.93 48.01
N ILE A 84 8.93 17.64 49.14
CA ILE A 84 9.69 18.89 49.33
C ILE A 84 11.20 18.63 49.26
N GLU A 85 11.71 17.54 49.84
CA GLU A 85 13.13 17.17 49.75
C GLU A 85 13.59 16.94 48.30
N GLY A 86 12.76 16.30 47.48
CA GLY A 86 13.02 16.13 46.05
C GLY A 86 13.02 17.44 45.28
N LEU A 87 12.04 18.31 45.54
CA LEU A 87 11.92 19.63 44.92
C LEU A 87 13.07 20.57 45.28
N LYS A 88 13.79 20.37 46.39
CA LYS A 88 15.03 21.12 46.66
C LYS A 88 16.15 20.78 45.67
N LYS A 89 16.13 19.58 45.08
CA LYS A 89 17.19 19.07 44.20
C LYS A 89 16.89 19.21 42.71
N TYR A 90 15.62 19.08 42.34
CA TYR A 90 15.19 19.01 40.94
C TYR A 90 14.08 20.03 40.64
N ASN A 91 14.01 20.45 39.38
CA ASN A 91 12.98 21.34 38.86
C ASN A 91 11.78 20.57 38.30
N ILE A 92 12.06 19.41 37.69
CA ILE A 92 11.07 18.36 37.40
C ILE A 92 11.46 17.13 38.21
N PHE A 93 10.52 16.63 39.01
CA PHE A 93 10.78 15.58 39.98
C PHE A 93 9.74 14.46 39.88
N GLY A 94 10.17 13.23 40.13
CA GLY A 94 9.32 12.05 40.17
C GLY A 94 9.81 11.03 41.19
N PHE A 95 9.15 9.88 41.21
CA PHE A 95 9.41 8.80 42.15
C PHE A 95 9.59 7.47 41.42
N THR A 96 10.14 6.48 42.12
CA THR A 96 10.08 5.09 41.69
C THR A 96 8.62 4.68 41.48
N VAL A 97 8.33 4.00 40.37
CA VAL A 97 6.98 3.50 40.06
C VAL A 97 6.97 1.97 40.05
N ASN A 98 6.03 1.39 40.79
CA ASN A 98 5.72 -0.04 40.71
C ASN A 98 4.53 -0.24 39.77
N GLN A 99 4.73 -1.05 38.74
CA GLN A 99 3.76 -1.24 37.65
C GLN A 99 3.84 -2.68 37.15
N CYS A 100 2.72 -3.41 37.19
CA CYS A 100 2.57 -4.78 36.68
C CYS A 100 3.76 -5.70 37.05
N SER A 101 4.08 -5.78 38.35
CA SER A 101 5.18 -6.59 38.92
C SER A 101 6.61 -6.14 38.56
N LYS A 102 6.77 -4.97 37.93
CA LYS A 102 8.06 -4.34 37.66
C LYS A 102 8.21 -3.03 38.44
N THR A 103 9.46 -2.66 38.69
CA THR A 103 9.81 -1.40 39.35
C THR A 103 10.67 -0.57 38.40
N TYR A 104 10.29 0.68 38.17
CA TYR A 104 11.03 1.60 37.31
C TYR A 104 11.56 2.81 38.07
N TYR A 105 12.80 3.18 37.77
CA TYR A 105 13.60 4.22 38.43
C TYR A 105 13.83 5.42 37.51
N GLY A 106 12.76 5.92 36.89
CA GLY A 106 12.80 7.03 35.93
C GLY A 106 13.00 6.56 34.49
N GLY A 107 13.24 7.51 33.59
CA GLY A 107 13.35 7.29 32.16
C GLY A 107 14.71 7.70 31.57
N GLU A 108 15.15 6.95 30.57
CA GLU A 108 16.36 7.19 29.79
C GLU A 108 16.06 7.30 28.29
N ILE A 109 16.87 8.09 27.58
CA ILE A 109 16.74 8.26 26.14
C ILE A 109 17.99 7.70 25.46
N ASP A 110 17.81 6.73 24.57
CA ASP A 110 18.90 6.18 23.76
C ASP A 110 19.58 7.30 22.95
N ARG A 111 20.90 7.44 23.06
CA ARG A 111 21.64 8.56 22.47
C ARG A 111 21.71 8.54 20.95
N TRP A 112 21.51 7.39 20.31
CA TRP A 112 21.57 7.25 18.85
C TRP A 112 20.18 7.27 18.22
N ARG A 113 19.26 6.54 18.84
CA ARG A 113 17.91 6.27 18.37
C ARG A 113 16.88 7.25 18.93
N LEU A 114 17.21 8.00 19.97
CA LEU A 114 16.27 8.85 20.70
C LEU A 114 14.97 8.10 21.06
N SER A 115 15.10 6.82 21.39
CA SER A 115 13.99 6.02 21.93
C SER A 115 13.98 6.16 23.45
N GLY A 116 12.82 6.53 24.00
CA GLY A 116 12.61 6.55 25.44
C GLY A 116 12.38 5.14 25.99
N GLY A 117 13.00 4.83 27.12
CA GLY A 117 12.83 3.59 27.87
C GLY A 117 12.77 3.88 29.38
N MET A 118 12.13 2.99 30.12
CA MET A 118 12.08 3.06 31.59
C MET A 118 13.25 2.28 32.18
N ILE A 119 13.89 2.83 33.21
CA ILE A 119 15.07 2.23 33.85
C ILE A 119 14.60 1.19 34.87
N GLU A 120 14.88 -0.10 34.65
CA GLU A 120 14.53 -1.18 35.59
C GLU A 120 15.61 -1.39 36.67
N GLN A 121 16.85 -0.98 36.41
CA GLN A 121 17.95 -1.19 37.35
C GLN A 121 17.91 -0.19 38.50
N LYS A 122 17.87 -0.70 39.74
CA LYS A 122 17.89 0.13 40.95
C LYS A 122 19.17 0.96 41.03
N PRO A 123 19.08 2.29 41.18
CA PRO A 123 20.27 3.14 41.26
C PRO A 123 20.96 3.08 42.62
N LYS A 124 22.27 3.34 42.60
CA LYS A 124 23.10 3.36 43.82
C LYS A 124 22.79 4.55 44.75
N LYS A 125 22.37 5.67 44.18
CA LYS A 125 22.03 6.90 44.95
C LYS A 125 20.52 7.02 45.07
N ARG A 126 20.05 7.49 46.24
CA ARG A 126 18.63 7.82 46.46
C ARG A 126 18.11 8.82 45.43
N TYR A 127 18.83 9.92 45.25
CA TYR A 127 18.46 10.94 44.27
C TYR A 127 19.30 10.76 43.02
N GLN A 128 18.65 10.53 41.89
CA GLN A 128 19.31 10.28 40.61
C GLN A 128 18.75 11.18 39.52
N SER A 129 19.62 11.66 38.63
CA SER A 129 19.20 12.35 37.41
C SER A 129 18.60 11.36 36.42
N ALA A 130 17.53 11.77 35.75
CA ALA A 130 16.87 11.02 34.68
C ALA A 130 16.78 11.88 33.43
N ASP A 131 16.65 11.26 32.25
CA ASP A 131 16.37 12.01 31.02
C ASP A 131 14.92 12.47 30.98
N PHE A 132 14.00 11.66 31.52
CA PHE A 132 12.62 12.03 31.78
C PHE A 132 12.08 11.33 33.03
N VAL A 133 10.98 11.84 33.58
CA VAL A 133 10.23 11.16 34.65
C VAL A 133 8.86 10.73 34.11
N SER A 134 8.28 9.69 34.69
CA SER A 134 7.01 9.14 34.21
C SER A 134 5.90 10.19 34.23
N GLY A 135 5.14 10.29 33.14
CA GLY A 135 3.96 11.16 33.05
C GLY A 135 2.82 10.74 33.98
N SER A 136 2.85 9.52 34.54
CA SER A 136 1.85 9.05 35.50
C SER A 136 1.90 9.76 36.85
N LEU A 137 3.05 10.32 37.24
CA LEU A 137 3.20 11.22 38.39
C LEU A 137 4.46 12.09 38.22
N MET A 138 4.27 13.37 37.93
CA MET A 138 5.35 14.33 37.66
C MET A 138 5.10 15.65 38.39
N PHE A 139 6.11 16.11 39.14
CA PHE A 139 6.11 17.39 39.85
C PHE A 139 6.93 18.42 39.08
N ILE A 140 6.36 19.59 38.78
CA ILE A 140 6.92 20.60 37.88
C ILE A 140 6.86 21.97 38.57
N LYS A 141 8.00 22.60 38.82
CA LYS A 141 8.04 23.97 39.36
C LYS A 141 7.47 24.98 38.36
N ARG A 142 6.79 26.03 38.86
CA ARG A 142 6.28 27.16 38.06
C ARG A 142 7.32 27.72 37.07
N ALA A 143 8.55 27.95 37.54
CA ALA A 143 9.65 28.46 36.71
C ALA A 143 9.96 27.60 35.46
N VAL A 144 9.68 26.29 35.49
CA VAL A 144 9.83 25.43 34.31
C VAL A 144 8.76 25.76 33.28
N VAL A 145 7.50 25.80 33.72
CA VAL A 145 6.35 26.11 32.85
C VAL A 145 6.51 27.50 32.22
N GLU A 146 6.88 28.50 33.02
CA GLU A 146 7.07 29.88 32.53
C GLU A 146 8.20 29.99 31.50
N ARG A 147 9.25 29.17 31.64
CA ARG A 147 10.42 29.24 30.75
C ARG A 147 10.29 28.42 29.47
N ILE A 148 9.70 27.23 29.52
CA ILE A 148 9.61 26.32 28.36
C ILE A 148 8.19 26.16 27.80
N GLY A 149 7.20 26.80 28.42
CA GLY A 149 5.80 26.75 28.02
C GLY A 149 5.14 25.40 28.33
N PHE A 150 4.21 25.01 27.47
CA PHE A 150 3.28 23.89 27.67
C PHE A 150 3.76 22.59 27.02
N TRP A 151 3.04 21.49 27.26
CA TRP A 151 3.29 20.18 26.62
C TRP A 151 2.86 20.22 25.15
N ASP A 152 3.54 19.49 24.27
CA ASP A 152 3.18 19.47 22.84
C ASP A 152 1.99 18.55 22.59
N GLU A 153 0.83 19.16 22.35
CA GLU A 153 -0.46 18.49 22.14
C GLU A 153 -0.48 17.56 20.93
N SER A 154 0.44 17.76 19.99
CA SER A 154 0.50 16.98 18.76
C SER A 154 0.94 15.52 18.95
N TYR A 155 1.48 15.18 20.11
CA TYR A 155 1.76 13.79 20.50
C TYR A 155 0.48 13.00 20.76
N PHE A 156 -0.59 13.62 21.24
CA PHE A 156 -1.84 12.97 21.64
C PHE A 156 -1.71 11.97 22.80
N PHE A 157 -0.86 10.94 22.71
CA PHE A 157 -0.50 9.99 23.78
C PHE A 157 0.94 9.51 23.67
N TYR A 158 1.65 9.44 24.80
CA TYR A 158 3.03 8.96 24.93
C TYR A 158 4.06 9.83 24.22
N TYR A 159 5.26 9.94 24.80
CA TYR A 159 6.37 10.83 24.44
C TYR A 159 6.13 12.31 24.71
N ASP A 160 4.94 12.71 25.14
CA ASP A 160 4.65 14.08 25.55
C ASP A 160 5.46 14.50 26.80
N GLU A 161 5.55 13.62 27.79
CA GLU A 161 6.39 13.77 28.99
C GLU A 161 7.89 13.72 28.66
N THR A 162 8.26 12.85 27.71
CA THR A 162 9.65 12.68 27.26
C THR A 162 10.14 13.94 26.54
N ASP A 163 9.31 14.49 25.65
CA ASP A 163 9.58 15.76 24.97
C ASP A 163 9.67 16.93 25.96
N TYR A 164 8.72 17.01 26.89
CA TYR A 164 8.70 18.07 27.89
C TYR A 164 9.97 18.06 28.76
N CYS A 165 10.38 16.89 29.24
CA CYS A 165 11.62 16.73 30.00
C CYS A 165 12.86 17.07 29.16
N LEU A 166 12.94 16.62 27.91
CA LEU A 166 14.08 16.96 27.05
C LEU A 166 14.18 18.48 26.83
N ARG A 167 13.05 19.17 26.60
CA ARG A 167 13.02 20.63 26.48
C ARG A 167 13.44 21.32 27.77
N ALA A 168 12.99 20.84 28.93
CA ALA A 168 13.40 21.39 30.23
C ALA A 168 14.90 21.22 30.46
N LYS A 169 15.46 20.05 30.15
CA LYS A 169 16.89 19.77 30.24
C LYS A 169 17.72 20.67 29.32
N LYS A 170 17.26 20.88 28.08
CA LYS A 170 17.87 21.86 27.14
C LYS A 170 17.83 23.29 27.66
N ALA A 171 16.82 23.66 28.44
CA ALA A 171 16.71 24.96 29.11
C ALA A 171 17.53 25.07 30.41
N GLY A 172 18.30 24.04 30.77
CA GLY A 172 19.18 24.02 31.94
C GLY A 172 18.53 23.57 33.25
N PHE A 173 17.30 23.06 33.20
CA PHE A 173 16.62 22.55 34.40
C PHE A 173 17.10 21.15 34.79
N LYS A 174 17.15 20.89 36.10
CA LYS A 174 17.51 19.58 36.65
C LYS A 174 16.30 18.68 36.73
N ILE A 175 16.44 17.46 36.22
CA ILE A 175 15.39 16.43 36.20
C ILE A 175 15.90 15.21 36.96
N GLY A 176 15.06 14.64 37.81
CA GLY A 176 15.47 13.46 38.57
C GLY A 176 14.36 12.84 39.38
N ILE A 177 14.70 11.73 40.04
CA ILE A 177 13.79 10.92 40.83
C ILE A 177 14.34 10.64 42.24
N ASP A 178 13.43 10.32 43.17
CA ASP A 178 13.78 9.63 44.43
C ASP A 178 13.56 8.13 44.25
N SER A 179 14.64 7.36 44.38
CA SER A 179 14.66 5.92 44.16
C SER A 179 14.18 5.10 45.36
N GLN A 180 14.05 5.72 46.55
CA GLN A 180 13.65 5.03 47.79
C GLN A 180 12.15 5.09 48.05
N SER A 181 11.50 6.20 47.73
CA SER A 181 10.05 6.33 47.84
C SER A 181 9.37 5.89 46.54
N CYS A 182 8.29 5.13 46.64
CA CYS A 182 7.59 4.59 45.48
C CYS A 182 6.08 4.84 45.54
N TYR A 183 5.46 4.81 44.36
CA TYR A 183 4.01 4.82 44.19
C TYR A 183 3.59 3.67 43.27
N GLN A 184 2.33 3.27 43.35
CA GLN A 184 1.77 2.19 42.53
C GLN A 184 1.10 2.78 41.29
N HIS A 185 1.24 2.12 40.14
CA HIS A 185 0.55 2.45 38.89
C HIS A 185 -0.15 1.20 38.37
N PHE A 186 -1.49 1.22 38.37
CA PHE A 186 -2.32 0.07 38.03
C PHE A 186 -2.49 -0.14 36.52
N GLU A 187 -1.98 0.79 35.71
CA GLU A 187 -1.94 0.80 34.24
C GLU A 187 -3.20 0.27 33.53
N LEU A 188 -4.31 1.00 33.64
CA LEU A 188 -5.54 0.69 32.92
C LEU A 188 -5.39 0.80 31.37
N SER A 189 -4.26 1.30 30.90
CA SER A 189 -3.92 1.47 29.49
C SER A 189 -3.21 0.27 28.84
N GLU A 190 -2.81 -0.75 29.61
CA GLU A 190 -2.11 -1.94 29.09
C GLU A 190 -2.91 -2.63 27.97
N ASN A 191 -4.24 -2.71 28.15
CA ASN A 191 -5.16 -3.31 27.18
C ASN A 191 -5.53 -2.40 25.99
N ASN A 192 -4.93 -1.22 25.85
CA ASN A 192 -5.22 -0.33 24.73
C ASN A 192 -4.58 -0.87 23.44
N PRO A 193 -5.37 -1.31 22.44
CA PRO A 193 -4.84 -1.91 21.21
C PRO A 193 -4.02 -0.93 20.35
N ARG A 194 -4.14 0.38 20.60
CA ARG A 194 -3.41 1.43 19.88
C ARG A 194 -2.15 1.92 20.59
N LYS A 195 -1.84 1.41 21.80
CA LYS A 195 -0.66 1.80 22.58
C LYS A 195 0.63 1.68 21.75
N GLY A 196 0.86 0.52 21.16
CA GLY A 196 2.03 0.27 20.31
C GLY A 196 2.12 1.20 19.09
N TYR A 197 0.99 1.58 18.50
CA TYR A 197 0.95 2.55 17.40
C TYR A 197 1.35 3.95 17.84
N PHE A 198 0.80 4.46 18.95
CA PHE A 198 1.17 5.78 19.44
C PHE A 198 2.64 5.82 19.86
N LEU A 199 3.14 4.80 20.57
CA LEU A 199 4.57 4.69 20.91
C LEU A 199 5.46 4.70 19.66
N ALA A 200 5.15 3.90 18.64
CA ALA A 200 5.95 3.84 17.41
C ALA A 200 5.91 5.15 16.62
N LYS A 201 4.70 5.72 16.43
CA LYS A 201 4.49 6.98 15.71
C LYS A 201 5.20 8.15 16.40
N ASN A 202 5.05 8.23 17.72
CA ASN A 202 5.53 9.37 18.48
C ASN A 202 7.02 9.28 18.79
N ARG A 203 7.59 8.07 18.91
CA ARG A 203 9.05 7.88 18.84
C ARG A 203 9.58 8.50 17.55
N TRP A 204 9.01 8.15 16.40
CA TRP A 204 9.46 8.71 15.12
C TRP A 204 9.33 10.22 15.08
N ARG A 205 8.22 10.78 15.56
CA ARG A 205 8.02 12.22 15.65
C ARG A 205 9.08 12.89 16.53
N PHE A 206 9.34 12.32 17.70
CA PHE A 206 10.36 12.78 18.64
C PHE A 206 11.76 12.70 18.04
N PHE A 207 12.09 11.59 17.38
CA PHE A 207 13.34 11.41 16.66
C PHE A 207 13.54 12.47 15.60
N TRP A 208 12.58 12.68 14.69
CA TRP A 208 12.74 13.65 13.59
C TRP A 208 12.91 15.10 14.07
N ARG A 209 12.28 15.44 15.19
CA ARG A 209 12.39 16.77 15.80
C ARG A 209 13.70 17.00 16.56
N ASN A 210 14.20 15.97 17.23
CA ASN A 210 15.31 16.12 18.18
C ASN A 210 16.64 15.53 17.67
N SER A 211 16.65 14.81 16.55
CA SER A 211 17.87 14.18 16.00
C SER A 211 18.72 15.13 15.17
N ASN A 212 20.04 14.92 15.25
CA ASN A 212 21.02 15.49 14.33
C ASN A 212 21.14 14.66 13.04
N ASN A 213 21.89 15.17 12.06
CA ASN A 213 22.01 14.52 10.75
C ASN A 213 22.69 13.14 10.81
N ILE A 214 23.62 12.93 11.74
CA ILE A 214 24.33 11.65 11.91
C ILE A 214 23.37 10.57 12.44
N GLN A 215 22.56 10.91 13.44
CA GLN A 215 21.52 10.04 13.98
C GLN A 215 20.48 9.68 12.90
N LYS A 216 20.07 10.65 12.07
CA LYS A 216 19.17 10.42 10.92
C LYS A 216 19.75 9.40 9.94
N ILE A 217 21.02 9.54 9.56
CA ILE A 217 21.71 8.58 8.69
C ILE A 217 21.76 7.20 9.34
N TYR A 218 22.14 7.11 10.62
CA TYR A 218 22.19 5.86 11.36
C TYR A 218 20.85 5.13 11.37
N GLU A 219 19.75 5.83 11.67
CA GLU A 219 18.42 5.23 11.68
C GLU A 219 17.95 4.84 10.27
N ILE A 220 18.32 5.59 9.23
CA ILE A 220 18.03 5.24 7.84
C ILE A 220 18.72 3.93 7.44
N VAL A 221 19.99 3.74 7.79
CA VAL A 221 20.71 2.49 7.51
C VAL A 221 20.09 1.31 8.27
N ARG A 222 19.59 1.55 9.48
CA ARG A 222 18.96 0.54 10.35
C ARG A 222 17.48 0.29 10.06
N LEU A 223 16.85 1.03 9.14
CA LEU A 223 15.41 0.94 8.83
C LEU A 223 14.87 -0.50 8.72
N PRO A 224 15.55 -1.45 8.06
CA PRO A 224 15.06 -2.84 8.00
C PRO A 224 14.89 -3.47 9.37
N LYS A 225 15.87 -3.30 10.27
CA LYS A 225 15.80 -3.82 11.64
C LYS A 225 14.78 -3.06 12.47
N THR A 226 14.70 -1.73 12.34
CA THR A 226 13.68 -0.92 13.03
C THR A 226 12.26 -1.33 12.60
N ALA A 227 12.04 -1.63 11.32
CA ALA A 227 10.75 -2.12 10.84
C ALA A 227 10.37 -3.46 11.49
N ILE A 228 11.33 -4.39 11.61
CA ILE A 228 11.11 -5.69 12.28
C ILE A 228 10.76 -5.49 13.76
N GLU A 229 11.47 -4.60 14.47
CA GLU A 229 11.19 -4.27 15.88
C GLU A 229 9.80 -3.65 16.06
N TYR A 230 9.28 -2.94 15.05
CA TYR A 230 7.97 -2.27 15.12
C TYR A 230 6.82 -3.15 14.65
N LEU A 231 7.09 -4.26 13.95
CA LEU A 231 6.06 -5.20 13.51
C LEU A 231 5.18 -5.68 14.68
N PRO A 232 5.71 -6.13 15.84
CA PRO A 232 4.89 -6.51 16.99
C PRO A 232 4.05 -5.34 17.53
N LEU A 233 4.62 -4.14 17.61
CA LEU A 233 3.94 -2.93 18.13
C LEU A 233 2.77 -2.48 17.24
N LEU A 234 2.90 -2.71 15.93
CA LEU A 234 1.92 -2.32 14.93
C LEU A 234 0.96 -3.45 14.54
N LYS A 235 1.26 -4.70 14.92
CA LYS A 235 0.48 -5.90 14.59
C LYS A 235 -1.00 -5.72 14.89
N ASN A 236 -1.34 -5.20 16.07
CA ASN A 236 -2.73 -4.99 16.47
C ASN A 236 -3.42 -3.92 15.61
N VAL A 237 -2.72 -2.86 15.20
CA VAL A 237 -3.30 -1.82 14.34
C VAL A 237 -3.44 -2.28 12.89
N PHE A 238 -2.47 -3.01 12.36
CA PHE A 238 -2.56 -3.61 11.03
C PHE A 238 -3.72 -4.62 10.96
N LEU A 239 -3.80 -5.54 11.92
CA LEU A 239 -4.84 -6.58 11.96
C LEU A 239 -6.22 -6.02 12.27
N GLN A 240 -6.34 -4.96 13.09
CA GLN A 240 -7.64 -4.34 13.38
C GLN A 240 -8.11 -3.41 12.25
N SER A 241 -7.19 -2.82 11.48
CA SER A 241 -7.55 -1.98 10.35
C SER A 241 -7.85 -2.84 9.12
N ARG A 242 -9.15 -3.10 8.90
CA ARG A 242 -9.64 -3.79 7.70
C ARG A 242 -9.14 -3.14 6.41
N PHE A 243 -9.09 -1.81 6.36
CA PHE A 243 -8.55 -1.08 5.22
C PHE A 243 -7.09 -1.43 4.94
N ILE A 244 -6.23 -1.37 5.95
CA ILE A 244 -4.79 -1.62 5.78
C ILE A 244 -4.56 -3.08 5.39
N THR A 245 -5.20 -4.03 6.09
CA THR A 245 -5.07 -5.45 5.77
C THR A 245 -5.53 -5.76 4.34
N ASN A 246 -6.65 -5.20 3.89
CA ASN A 246 -7.15 -5.39 2.53
C ASN A 246 -6.26 -4.70 1.48
N PHE A 247 -5.80 -3.48 1.74
CA PHE A 247 -4.93 -2.76 0.84
C PHE A 247 -3.61 -3.51 0.63
N PHE A 248 -2.93 -3.91 1.71
CA PHE A 248 -1.66 -4.60 1.61
C PHE A 248 -1.81 -6.00 1.03
N SER A 249 -2.86 -6.77 1.40
CA SER A 249 -3.06 -8.11 0.84
C SER A 249 -3.28 -8.09 -0.68
N LEU A 250 -4.08 -7.16 -1.21
CA LEU A 250 -4.32 -7.06 -2.65
C LEU A 250 -3.07 -6.60 -3.42
N ASN A 251 -2.36 -5.59 -2.92
CA ASN A 251 -1.16 -5.08 -3.58
C ASN A 251 0.01 -6.08 -3.51
N LEU A 252 0.24 -6.68 -2.34
CA LEU A 252 1.30 -7.66 -2.17
C LEU A 252 1.05 -8.93 -3.01
N SER A 253 -0.19 -9.43 -3.03
CA SER A 253 -0.54 -10.57 -3.88
C SER A 253 -0.31 -10.27 -5.36
N SER A 254 -0.70 -9.09 -5.83
CA SER A 254 -0.47 -8.66 -7.21
C SER A 254 1.02 -8.58 -7.58
N ILE A 255 1.87 -8.07 -6.67
CA ILE A 255 3.33 -7.99 -6.88
C ILE A 255 3.95 -9.39 -6.92
N LEU A 256 3.62 -10.25 -5.94
CA LEU A 256 4.13 -11.60 -5.86
C LEU A 256 3.70 -12.46 -7.06
N ASN A 257 2.44 -12.34 -7.51
CA ASN A 257 1.97 -13.02 -8.71
C ASN A 257 2.84 -12.67 -9.92
N LYS A 258 3.14 -11.38 -10.14
CA LYS A 258 4.01 -10.95 -11.24
C LYS A 258 5.44 -11.47 -11.09
N PHE A 259 5.97 -11.50 -9.87
CA PHE A 259 7.29 -12.09 -9.59
C PHE A 259 7.32 -13.59 -9.95
N PHE A 260 6.30 -14.35 -9.55
CA PHE A 260 6.18 -15.77 -9.91
C PHE A 260 6.13 -15.96 -11.44
N HIS A 261 5.32 -15.17 -12.15
CA HIS A 261 5.24 -15.25 -13.62
C HIS A 261 6.54 -14.82 -14.32
N PHE A 262 7.28 -13.86 -13.78
CA PHE A 262 8.59 -13.48 -14.30
C PHE A 262 9.62 -14.60 -14.08
N PHE A 263 9.58 -15.29 -12.94
CA PHE A 263 10.40 -16.46 -12.68
C PHE A 263 10.06 -17.62 -13.63
N LEU A 264 8.76 -17.86 -13.86
CA LEU A 264 8.31 -18.84 -14.86
C LEU A 264 8.83 -18.50 -16.25
N PHE A 265 8.77 -17.21 -16.65
CA PHE A 265 9.34 -16.74 -17.91
C PHE A 265 10.83 -17.11 -18.05
N ILE A 266 11.65 -16.81 -17.03
CA ILE A 266 13.08 -17.17 -17.02
C ILE A 266 13.25 -18.68 -17.23
N PHE A 267 12.45 -19.49 -16.54
CA PHE A 267 12.52 -20.94 -16.66
C PHE A 267 12.11 -21.44 -18.05
N LEU A 268 11.08 -20.85 -18.66
CA LEU A 268 10.61 -21.17 -20.00
C LEU A 268 11.69 -20.91 -21.06
N VAL A 269 12.29 -19.72 -21.08
CA VAL A 269 13.33 -19.40 -22.09
C VAL A 269 14.62 -20.20 -21.87
N LYS A 270 14.90 -20.66 -20.65
CA LYS A 270 15.99 -21.59 -20.35
C LYS A 270 15.72 -23.02 -20.78
N ASN A 271 14.47 -23.44 -20.96
CA ASN A 271 14.14 -24.85 -21.25
C ASN A 271 13.50 -25.08 -22.62
N LEU A 272 12.92 -24.06 -23.23
CA LEU A 272 12.25 -24.12 -24.53
C LEU A 272 13.07 -23.44 -25.61
N SER A 273 12.97 -23.95 -26.85
CA SER A 273 13.49 -23.26 -28.02
C SER A 273 12.63 -22.03 -28.34
N PRO A 274 13.15 -21.04 -29.11
CA PRO A 274 12.39 -19.84 -29.44
C PRO A 274 11.07 -20.13 -30.16
N GLU A 275 11.01 -21.16 -30.99
CA GLU A 275 9.78 -21.60 -31.67
C GLU A 275 8.70 -22.02 -30.66
N LYS A 276 9.07 -22.89 -29.70
CA LYS A 276 8.13 -23.38 -28.68
C LYS A 276 7.67 -22.26 -27.74
N TYR A 277 8.58 -21.37 -27.35
CA TYR A 277 8.22 -20.20 -26.54
C TYR A 277 7.37 -19.19 -27.32
N GLY A 278 7.61 -19.08 -28.63
CA GLY A 278 6.78 -18.31 -29.55
C GLY A 278 5.34 -18.80 -29.57
N ILE A 279 5.13 -20.12 -29.76
CA ILE A 279 3.80 -20.75 -29.67
C ILE A 279 3.14 -20.47 -28.32
N TYR A 280 3.87 -20.66 -27.21
CA TYR A 280 3.37 -20.34 -25.87
C TYR A 280 2.88 -18.90 -25.77
N THR A 281 3.64 -17.95 -26.34
CA THR A 281 3.31 -16.54 -26.30
C THR A 281 2.12 -16.19 -27.19
N ILE A 282 2.01 -16.81 -28.37
CA ILE A 282 0.87 -16.63 -29.29
C ILE A 282 -0.44 -17.06 -28.62
N VAL A 283 -0.45 -18.21 -27.93
CA VAL A 283 -1.65 -18.73 -27.24
C VAL A 283 -2.11 -17.74 -26.16
N TRP A 284 -1.19 -17.23 -25.34
CA TRP A 284 -1.52 -16.24 -24.31
C TRP A 284 -1.94 -14.89 -24.89
N ALA A 285 -1.28 -14.42 -25.96
CA ALA A 285 -1.65 -13.19 -26.65
C ALA A 285 -3.07 -13.31 -27.23
N PHE A 286 -3.41 -14.46 -27.82
CA PHE A 286 -4.73 -14.73 -28.38
C PHE A 286 -5.83 -14.65 -27.32
N ILE A 287 -5.62 -15.29 -26.16
CA ILE A 287 -6.60 -15.24 -25.07
C ILE A 287 -6.68 -13.84 -24.45
N ALA A 288 -5.55 -13.16 -24.30
CA ALA A 288 -5.49 -11.81 -23.72
C ALA A 288 -6.33 -10.78 -24.50
N LEU A 289 -6.44 -10.94 -25.83
CA LEU A 289 -7.28 -10.10 -26.68
C LEU A 289 -8.77 -10.15 -26.29
N PHE A 290 -9.22 -11.28 -25.74
CA PHE A 290 -10.61 -11.48 -25.33
C PHE A 290 -10.88 -11.21 -23.84
N ASN A 291 -9.85 -11.14 -22.99
CA ASN A 291 -9.98 -10.91 -21.55
C ASN A 291 -10.84 -9.69 -21.16
N PRO A 292 -10.75 -8.52 -21.83
CA PRO A 292 -11.59 -7.37 -21.51
C PRO A 292 -13.09 -7.65 -21.64
N PHE A 293 -13.48 -8.57 -22.52
CA PHE A 293 -14.88 -8.98 -22.69
C PHE A 293 -15.34 -9.98 -21.63
N VAL A 294 -14.44 -10.73 -20.98
CA VAL A 294 -14.84 -11.72 -19.95
C VAL A 294 -15.50 -11.05 -18.75
N ASP A 295 -14.96 -9.89 -18.35
CA ASP A 295 -15.49 -9.16 -17.20
C ASP A 295 -16.67 -8.26 -17.55
N LEU A 296 -16.77 -7.77 -18.80
CA LEU A 296 -17.61 -6.64 -19.24
C LEU A 296 -17.77 -5.51 -18.18
N GLY A 297 -16.71 -5.27 -17.40
CA GLY A 297 -16.69 -4.30 -16.30
C GLY A 297 -17.69 -4.59 -15.17
N THR A 298 -18.13 -5.83 -15.02
CA THR A 298 -18.91 -6.32 -13.88
C THR A 298 -18.10 -6.24 -12.57
N THR A 299 -16.78 -6.40 -12.60
CA THR A 299 -15.93 -6.19 -11.42
C THR A 299 -15.93 -4.73 -11.00
N THR A 300 -15.65 -3.81 -11.92
CA THR A 300 -15.67 -2.36 -11.65
C THR A 300 -17.05 -1.93 -11.14
N TYR A 301 -18.13 -2.42 -11.77
CA TYR A 301 -19.48 -2.12 -11.31
C TYR A 301 -19.74 -2.68 -9.91
N GLY A 302 -19.33 -3.92 -9.64
CA GLY A 302 -19.53 -4.56 -8.35
C GLY A 302 -18.77 -3.91 -7.21
N LEU A 303 -17.58 -3.38 -7.48
CA LEU A 303 -16.75 -2.66 -6.51
C LEU A 303 -17.28 -1.25 -6.21
N VAL A 304 -17.85 -0.56 -7.20
CA VAL A 304 -18.21 0.86 -7.10
C VAL A 304 -19.71 1.10 -6.84
N TYR A 305 -20.60 0.38 -7.51
CA TYR A 305 -22.02 0.72 -7.60
C TYR A 305 -22.96 -0.24 -6.86
N LEU A 306 -22.46 -1.34 -6.31
CA LEU A 306 -23.30 -2.33 -5.64
C LEU A 306 -23.78 -1.74 -4.27
N PRO A 307 -25.10 -1.72 -3.94
CA PRO A 307 -25.67 -1.04 -2.74
C PRO A 307 -25.81 -1.98 -1.54
N LYS A 308 -25.59 -1.61 -0.26
CA LYS A 308 -25.35 -2.54 0.92
C LYS A 308 -26.30 -3.76 1.12
N ASN A 309 -27.51 -3.79 0.58
CA ASN A 309 -28.43 -4.95 0.61
C ASN A 309 -28.52 -5.62 -0.79
N ARG A 310 -27.98 -6.85 -0.97
CA ARG A 310 -27.27 -7.19 -2.23
C ARG A 310 -27.57 -8.50 -2.94
N GLU A 311 -28.25 -9.47 -2.34
CA GLU A 311 -28.27 -10.85 -2.90
C GLU A 311 -28.82 -10.93 -4.32
N LYS A 312 -29.90 -10.20 -4.62
CA LYS A 312 -30.47 -10.15 -5.97
C LYS A 312 -29.48 -9.61 -7.00
N MET A 313 -28.78 -8.52 -6.66
CA MET A 313 -27.79 -7.90 -7.55
C MET A 313 -26.52 -8.76 -7.72
N ILE A 314 -26.10 -9.47 -6.67
CA ILE A 314 -24.99 -10.44 -6.75
C ILE A 314 -25.35 -11.55 -7.74
N ASN A 315 -26.54 -12.14 -7.62
CA ASN A 315 -27.03 -13.15 -8.57
C ASN A 315 -27.14 -12.60 -10.01
N THR A 316 -27.62 -11.36 -10.19
CA THR A 316 -27.64 -10.69 -11.50
C THR A 316 -26.24 -10.57 -12.10
N LEU A 317 -25.23 -10.18 -11.32
CA LEU A 317 -23.84 -10.07 -11.79
C LEU A 317 -23.22 -11.44 -12.10
N ILE A 318 -23.41 -12.43 -11.24
CA ILE A 318 -22.91 -13.81 -11.48
C ILE A 318 -23.54 -14.37 -12.75
N SER A 319 -24.85 -14.17 -12.94
CA SER A 319 -25.56 -14.60 -14.15
C SER A 319 -25.01 -13.93 -15.40
N LEU A 320 -24.84 -12.61 -15.36
CA LEU A 320 -24.26 -11.84 -16.47
C LEU A 320 -22.86 -12.38 -16.83
N ARG A 321 -21.99 -12.56 -15.84
CA ARG A 321 -20.63 -13.12 -16.04
C ARG A 321 -20.68 -14.52 -16.64
N PHE A 322 -21.60 -15.37 -16.20
CA PHE A 322 -21.75 -16.73 -16.73
C PHE A 322 -22.08 -16.72 -18.22
N PHE A 323 -23.10 -15.96 -18.64
CA PHE A 323 -23.49 -15.86 -20.06
C PHE A 323 -22.39 -15.23 -20.92
N ILE A 324 -21.75 -14.16 -20.44
CA ILE A 324 -20.68 -13.49 -21.17
C ILE A 324 -19.46 -14.38 -21.31
N ALA A 325 -18.99 -15.00 -20.23
CA ALA A 325 -17.81 -15.87 -20.29
C ALA A 325 -18.06 -17.09 -21.17
N THR A 326 -19.28 -17.63 -21.18
CA THR A 326 -19.67 -18.71 -22.10
C THR A 326 -19.62 -18.25 -23.55
N LEU A 327 -20.21 -17.09 -23.86
CA LEU A 327 -20.16 -16.50 -25.20
C LEU A 327 -18.72 -16.24 -25.63
N VAL A 328 -17.90 -15.62 -24.78
CA VAL A 328 -16.49 -15.30 -25.06
C VAL A 328 -15.67 -16.58 -25.23
N PHE A 329 -15.91 -17.62 -24.44
CA PHE A 329 -15.26 -18.93 -24.59
C PHE A 329 -15.55 -19.54 -25.97
N LEU A 330 -16.81 -19.52 -26.41
CA LEU A 330 -17.21 -20.01 -27.73
C LEU A 330 -16.58 -19.16 -28.85
N MET A 331 -16.62 -17.82 -28.70
CA MET A 331 -16.01 -16.89 -29.67
C MET A 331 -14.50 -17.10 -29.80
N VAL A 332 -13.79 -17.30 -28.68
CA VAL A 332 -12.34 -17.54 -28.67
C VAL A 332 -12.01 -18.82 -29.43
N ASN A 333 -12.72 -19.91 -29.15
CA ASN A 333 -12.45 -21.20 -29.78
C ASN A 333 -12.86 -21.22 -31.26
N LEU A 334 -13.98 -20.58 -31.62
CA LEU A 334 -14.37 -20.40 -33.02
C LEU A 334 -13.35 -19.55 -33.77
N SER A 335 -12.93 -18.43 -33.18
CA SER A 335 -11.90 -17.57 -33.78
C SER A 335 -10.57 -18.34 -33.92
N ALA A 336 -10.18 -19.12 -32.93
CA ALA A 336 -8.97 -19.94 -33.01
C ALA A 336 -9.02 -20.93 -34.17
N PHE A 337 -10.16 -21.60 -34.35
CA PHE A 337 -10.39 -22.52 -35.46
C PHE A 337 -10.28 -21.81 -36.83
N LEU A 338 -10.84 -20.61 -36.96
CA LEU A 338 -10.78 -19.83 -38.19
C LEU A 338 -9.38 -19.29 -38.50
N PHE A 339 -8.69 -18.71 -37.51
CA PHE A 339 -7.38 -18.06 -37.68
C PHE A 339 -6.19 -19.04 -37.76
N PHE A 340 -6.30 -20.22 -37.12
CA PHE A 340 -5.22 -21.21 -37.04
C PHE A 340 -5.59 -22.54 -37.69
N LYS A 341 -6.49 -22.54 -38.68
CA LYS A 341 -7.02 -23.75 -39.35
C LYS A 341 -5.94 -24.77 -39.74
N SER A 342 -4.77 -24.30 -40.20
CA SER A 342 -3.64 -25.14 -40.61
C SER A 342 -2.72 -25.60 -39.47
N GLN A 343 -2.87 -25.05 -38.25
CA GLN A 343 -1.99 -25.27 -37.10
C GLN A 343 -2.78 -25.91 -35.94
N LYS A 344 -3.11 -27.21 -36.09
CA LYS A 344 -3.94 -27.97 -35.13
C LYS A 344 -3.45 -27.91 -33.67
N GLU A 345 -2.12 -27.89 -33.47
CA GLU A 345 -1.54 -27.78 -32.12
C GLU A 345 -1.88 -26.46 -31.42
N ILE A 346 -1.84 -25.33 -32.15
CA ILE A 346 -2.17 -24.02 -31.58
C ILE A 346 -3.65 -23.94 -31.21
N ILE A 347 -4.54 -24.49 -32.07
CA ILE A 347 -5.98 -24.59 -31.76
C ILE A 347 -6.19 -25.36 -30.45
N LEU A 348 -5.54 -26.52 -30.29
CA LEU A 348 -5.64 -27.32 -29.07
C LEU A 348 -5.13 -26.55 -27.84
N TYR A 349 -3.99 -25.86 -27.95
CA TYR A 349 -3.42 -25.10 -26.83
C TYR A 349 -4.27 -23.88 -26.45
N ILE A 350 -4.89 -23.21 -27.42
CA ILE A 350 -5.88 -22.16 -27.16
C ILE A 350 -7.10 -22.75 -26.45
N PHE A 351 -7.64 -23.88 -26.92
CA PHE A 351 -8.76 -24.54 -26.25
C PHE A 351 -8.44 -24.88 -24.79
N LEU A 352 -7.31 -25.53 -24.53
CA LEU A 352 -6.86 -25.88 -23.17
C LEU A 352 -6.70 -24.64 -22.28
N THR A 353 -6.16 -23.55 -22.82
CA THR A 353 -5.93 -22.32 -22.05
C THR A 353 -7.20 -21.46 -21.91
N SER A 354 -8.19 -21.63 -22.79
CA SER A 354 -9.45 -20.86 -22.76
C SER A 354 -10.29 -21.13 -21.51
N MET A 355 -10.00 -22.19 -20.73
CA MET A 355 -10.57 -22.40 -19.39
C MET A 355 -10.30 -21.25 -18.42
N THR A 356 -9.26 -20.45 -18.66
CA THR A 356 -9.02 -19.16 -17.97
C THR A 356 -10.25 -18.25 -17.99
N ILE A 357 -10.98 -18.18 -19.10
CA ILE A 357 -12.18 -17.36 -19.28
C ILE A 357 -13.30 -17.81 -18.33
N ILE A 358 -13.53 -19.12 -18.26
CA ILE A 358 -14.55 -19.72 -17.37
C ILE A 358 -14.18 -19.46 -15.91
N SER A 359 -12.90 -19.57 -15.56
CA SER A 359 -12.42 -19.29 -14.21
C SER A 359 -12.66 -17.84 -13.76
N GLY A 360 -12.70 -16.90 -14.72
CA GLY A 360 -12.99 -15.49 -14.50
C GLY A 360 -14.40 -15.20 -14.00
N ILE A 361 -15.36 -16.13 -14.21
CA ILE A 361 -16.73 -16.04 -13.69
C ILE A 361 -16.67 -16.04 -12.16
N TRP A 362 -16.07 -17.08 -11.59
CA TRP A 362 -16.10 -17.35 -10.15
C TRP A 362 -15.08 -16.54 -9.39
N SER A 363 -13.84 -16.44 -9.88
CA SER A 363 -12.78 -15.70 -9.20
C SER A 363 -13.11 -14.21 -9.06
N GLY A 364 -13.63 -13.58 -10.12
CA GLY A 364 -14.05 -12.18 -10.04
C GLY A 364 -15.31 -11.98 -9.21
N SER A 365 -16.25 -12.92 -9.22
CA SER A 365 -17.41 -12.89 -8.31
C SER A 365 -17.00 -12.99 -6.85
N TYR A 366 -16.03 -13.86 -6.53
CA TYR A 366 -15.48 -14.00 -5.19
C TYR A 366 -14.75 -12.74 -4.73
N LEU A 367 -14.01 -12.08 -5.64
CA LEU A 367 -13.38 -10.79 -5.37
C LEU A 367 -14.42 -9.70 -5.05
N ILE A 368 -15.49 -9.58 -5.84
CA ILE A 368 -16.57 -8.62 -5.60
C ILE A 368 -17.18 -8.86 -4.21
N ILE A 369 -17.57 -10.11 -3.91
CA ILE A 369 -18.19 -10.46 -2.62
C ILE A 369 -17.26 -10.13 -1.46
N ASN A 370 -15.98 -10.51 -1.52
CA ASN A 370 -15.01 -10.21 -0.47
C ASN A 370 -14.71 -8.72 -0.34
N SER A 371 -14.69 -7.97 -1.44
CA SER A 371 -14.53 -6.51 -1.37
C SER A 371 -15.68 -5.85 -0.63
N ILE A 372 -16.90 -6.33 -0.86
CA ILE A 372 -18.11 -5.82 -0.21
C ILE A 372 -18.13 -6.17 1.28
N LYS A 373 -17.67 -7.38 1.62
CA LYS A 373 -17.55 -7.87 3.01
C LYS A 373 -16.30 -7.35 3.73
N GLU A 374 -15.47 -6.52 3.08
CA GLU A 374 -14.18 -6.05 3.59
C GLU A 374 -13.21 -7.18 3.99
N LYS A 375 -13.25 -8.30 3.25
CA LYS A 375 -12.42 -9.50 3.43
C LYS A 375 -11.58 -9.82 2.18
N ILE A 376 -11.05 -8.80 1.50
CA ILE A 376 -10.28 -8.94 0.25
C ILE A 376 -9.07 -9.87 0.42
N ILE A 377 -8.51 -9.94 1.63
CA ILE A 377 -7.44 -10.86 1.99
C ILE A 377 -7.73 -12.31 1.59
N ASN A 378 -8.97 -12.79 1.70
CA ASN A 378 -9.32 -14.17 1.36
C ASN A 378 -9.13 -14.45 -0.14
N SER A 379 -9.67 -13.58 -0.99
CA SER A 379 -9.48 -13.67 -2.44
C SER A 379 -8.01 -13.53 -2.85
N SER A 380 -7.25 -12.70 -2.13
CA SER A 380 -5.82 -12.48 -2.37
C SER A 380 -4.99 -13.74 -2.04
N ILE A 381 -5.29 -14.41 -0.93
CA ILE A 381 -4.63 -15.68 -0.53
C ILE A 381 -4.93 -16.79 -1.54
N VAL A 382 -6.19 -16.96 -1.95
CA VAL A 382 -6.59 -17.96 -2.94
C VAL A 382 -5.86 -17.72 -4.27
N SER A 383 -5.75 -16.46 -4.72
CA SER A 383 -4.98 -16.10 -5.92
C SER A 383 -3.49 -16.40 -5.76
N LEU A 384 -2.88 -16.07 -4.61
CA LEU A 384 -1.46 -16.33 -4.36
C LEU A 384 -1.13 -17.83 -4.39
N ILE A 385 -1.90 -18.64 -3.70
CA ILE A 385 -1.73 -20.11 -3.67
C ILE A 385 -1.86 -20.66 -5.09
N PHE A 386 -2.88 -20.23 -5.83
CA PHE A 386 -3.07 -20.65 -7.22
C PHE A 386 -1.86 -20.30 -8.10
N ASN A 387 -1.37 -19.06 -8.06
CA ASN A 387 -0.24 -18.64 -8.89
C ASN A 387 1.06 -19.34 -8.50
N PHE A 388 1.28 -19.58 -7.21
CA PHE A 388 2.42 -20.38 -6.75
C PHE A 388 2.35 -21.82 -7.31
N LEU A 389 1.22 -22.50 -7.16
CA LEU A 389 1.01 -23.85 -7.71
C LEU A 389 1.12 -23.88 -9.24
N PHE A 390 0.59 -22.86 -9.91
CA PHE A 390 0.67 -22.68 -11.36
C PHE A 390 2.12 -22.67 -11.84
N VAL A 391 2.96 -21.84 -11.23
CA VAL A 391 4.37 -21.75 -11.60
C VAL A 391 5.12 -23.02 -11.22
N ALA A 392 4.92 -23.52 -10.00
CA ALA A 392 5.60 -24.73 -9.52
C ALA A 392 5.32 -25.95 -10.41
N LEU A 393 4.05 -26.20 -10.74
CA LEU A 393 3.66 -27.38 -11.52
C LEU A 393 4.10 -27.27 -12.98
N ILE A 394 4.08 -26.09 -13.60
CA ILE A 394 4.62 -25.94 -14.97
C ILE A 394 6.13 -26.21 -14.97
N ILE A 395 6.87 -25.72 -13.97
CA ILE A 395 8.30 -25.98 -13.82
C ILE A 395 8.56 -27.49 -13.66
N ILE A 396 7.85 -28.15 -12.74
CA ILE A 396 7.95 -29.61 -12.52
C ILE A 396 7.61 -30.37 -13.81
N GLY A 397 6.51 -30.02 -14.49
CA GLY A 397 6.10 -30.64 -15.74
C GLY A 397 7.15 -30.53 -16.84
N LEU A 398 7.81 -29.37 -16.96
CA LEU A 398 8.91 -29.14 -17.89
C LEU A 398 10.18 -29.92 -17.55
N LEU A 399 10.46 -30.14 -16.26
CA LEU A 399 11.59 -30.96 -15.79
C LEU A 399 11.35 -32.44 -16.13
N ILE A 400 10.11 -32.93 -16.03
CA ILE A 400 9.75 -34.31 -16.37
C ILE A 400 9.74 -34.49 -17.90
N LYS A 401 9.03 -33.62 -18.62
CA LYS A 401 8.87 -33.71 -20.08
C LYS A 401 8.90 -32.32 -20.70
N LYS A 402 9.88 -32.05 -21.56
CA LYS A 402 10.03 -30.79 -22.32
C LYS A 402 9.03 -30.66 -23.49
N SER A 403 7.76 -30.90 -23.21
CA SER A 403 6.64 -30.83 -24.16
C SER A 403 5.70 -29.68 -23.84
N LEU A 404 5.31 -28.92 -24.87
CA LEU A 404 4.31 -27.87 -24.74
C LEU A 404 2.94 -28.42 -24.35
N LEU A 405 2.57 -29.60 -24.86
CA LEU A 405 1.30 -30.24 -24.51
C LEU A 405 1.20 -30.48 -22.99
N THR A 406 2.29 -30.90 -22.34
CA THR A 406 2.33 -31.08 -20.88
C THR A 406 2.05 -29.77 -20.14
N ILE A 407 2.65 -28.65 -20.59
CA ILE A 407 2.40 -27.33 -20.01
C ILE A 407 0.92 -26.96 -20.11
N PHE A 408 0.33 -27.09 -21.31
CA PHE A 408 -1.05 -26.68 -21.54
C PHE A 408 -2.08 -27.60 -20.86
N LEU A 409 -1.79 -28.89 -20.70
CA LEU A 409 -2.61 -29.79 -19.89
C LEU A 409 -2.58 -29.42 -18.40
N ILE A 410 -1.40 -29.08 -17.86
CA ILE A 410 -1.28 -28.58 -16.48
C ILE A 410 -2.08 -27.29 -16.30
N ILE A 411 -1.96 -26.35 -17.24
CA ILE A 411 -2.74 -25.11 -17.26
C ILE A 411 -4.25 -25.43 -17.23
N PHE A 412 -4.71 -26.31 -18.11
CA PHE A 412 -6.12 -26.71 -18.19
C PHE A 412 -6.64 -27.30 -16.87
N CYS A 413 -5.94 -28.30 -16.32
CA CYS A 413 -6.31 -28.93 -15.05
C CYS A 413 -6.33 -27.93 -13.89
N LEU A 414 -5.33 -27.04 -13.82
CA LEU A 414 -5.26 -26.02 -12.77
C LEU A 414 -6.39 -25.00 -12.86
N PHE A 415 -6.73 -24.53 -14.07
CA PHE A 415 -7.85 -23.59 -14.21
C PHE A 415 -9.20 -24.24 -13.93
N ILE A 416 -9.38 -25.53 -14.21
CA ILE A 416 -10.57 -26.27 -13.76
C ILE A 416 -10.63 -26.31 -12.23
N PHE A 417 -9.53 -26.69 -11.57
CA PHE A 417 -9.47 -26.74 -10.11
C PHE A 417 -9.70 -25.37 -9.47
N TYR A 418 -9.10 -24.32 -10.04
CA TYR A 418 -9.29 -22.94 -9.59
C TYR A 418 -10.73 -22.47 -9.75
N THR A 419 -11.37 -22.84 -10.86
CA THR A 419 -12.80 -22.59 -11.12
C THR A 419 -13.65 -23.26 -10.04
N LEU A 420 -13.39 -24.54 -9.74
CA LEU A 420 -14.12 -25.30 -8.74
C LEU A 420 -13.96 -24.72 -7.32
N ILE A 421 -12.73 -24.39 -6.91
CA ILE A 421 -12.48 -23.76 -5.60
C ILE A 421 -13.26 -22.46 -5.49
N ASN A 422 -13.13 -21.55 -6.46
CA ASN A 422 -13.82 -20.26 -6.39
C ASN A 422 -15.34 -20.42 -6.44
N PHE A 423 -15.85 -21.40 -7.19
CA PHE A 423 -17.28 -21.73 -7.19
C PHE A 423 -17.76 -22.14 -5.79
N ILE A 424 -17.06 -23.07 -5.13
CA ILE A 424 -17.40 -23.53 -3.78
C ILE A 424 -17.36 -22.35 -2.79
N LEU A 425 -16.31 -21.52 -2.86
CA LEU A 425 -16.18 -20.35 -1.99
C LEU A 425 -17.29 -19.32 -2.22
N VAL A 426 -17.68 -19.06 -3.46
CA VAL A 426 -18.82 -18.18 -3.78
C VAL A 426 -20.13 -18.78 -3.27
N LYS A 427 -20.36 -20.08 -3.48
CA LYS A 427 -21.55 -20.79 -3.01
C LYS A 427 -21.70 -20.71 -1.49
N ASN A 428 -20.61 -20.80 -0.74
CA ASN A 428 -20.62 -20.69 0.72
C ASN A 428 -20.92 -19.26 1.20
N GLU A 429 -20.69 -18.24 0.37
CA GLU A 429 -20.87 -16.83 0.73
C GLU A 429 -22.23 -16.26 0.28
N VAL A 430 -22.97 -16.97 -0.58
CA VAL A 430 -24.26 -16.58 -1.18
C VAL A 430 -25.34 -17.59 -0.82
N ALA A 431 -26.36 -17.18 -0.05
CA ALA A 431 -27.36 -18.10 0.52
C ALA A 431 -28.19 -18.85 -0.55
N LYS A 432 -28.57 -18.18 -1.64
CA LYS A 432 -29.29 -18.78 -2.78
C LYS A 432 -28.67 -18.33 -4.09
N LEU A 433 -27.79 -19.16 -4.63
CA LEU A 433 -27.21 -18.93 -5.96
C LEU A 433 -28.23 -19.29 -7.05
N ARG A 434 -28.59 -18.32 -7.88
CA ARG A 434 -29.53 -18.50 -8.99
C ARG A 434 -28.98 -17.84 -10.25
N ILE A 435 -28.93 -18.60 -11.35
CA ILE A 435 -28.65 -18.05 -12.67
C ILE A 435 -30.00 -17.56 -13.24
N CYS A 436 -30.12 -16.27 -13.47
CA CYS A 436 -31.33 -15.67 -14.06
C CYS A 436 -30.98 -14.64 -15.14
N VAL A 437 -31.87 -14.53 -16.13
CA VAL A 437 -31.77 -13.51 -17.17
C VAL A 437 -32.46 -12.24 -16.67
N ASP A 438 -31.69 -11.16 -16.54
CA ASP A 438 -32.17 -9.86 -16.05
C ASP A 438 -31.64 -8.75 -16.97
N LEU A 439 -32.21 -8.70 -18.18
CA LEU A 439 -31.77 -7.81 -19.25
C LEU A 439 -31.77 -6.33 -18.83
N VAL A 440 -32.72 -5.93 -17.99
CA VAL A 440 -32.85 -4.56 -17.49
C VAL A 440 -31.63 -4.16 -16.66
N ASN A 441 -31.24 -4.99 -15.68
CA ASN A 441 -30.06 -4.68 -14.87
C ASN A 441 -28.75 -4.97 -15.60
N TRP A 442 -28.70 -5.95 -16.52
CA TRP A 442 -27.54 -6.17 -17.38
C TRP A 442 -27.22 -4.95 -18.24
N LYS A 443 -28.24 -4.34 -18.86
CA LYS A 443 -28.07 -3.10 -19.63
C LYS A 443 -27.50 -1.97 -18.78
N LYS A 444 -27.93 -1.83 -17.51
CA LYS A 444 -27.39 -0.83 -16.58
C LYS A 444 -25.93 -1.08 -16.21
N VAL A 445 -25.53 -2.34 -16.03
CA VAL A 445 -24.15 -2.70 -15.73
C VAL A 445 -23.25 -2.39 -16.93
N ILE A 446 -23.64 -2.85 -18.12
CA ILE A 446 -22.87 -2.66 -19.35
C ILE A 446 -22.77 -1.18 -19.72
N SER A 447 -23.86 -0.42 -19.63
CA SER A 447 -23.87 1.00 -20.01
C SER A 447 -22.97 1.89 -19.14
N LYS A 448 -22.70 1.48 -17.90
CA LYS A 448 -21.76 2.19 -17.02
C LYS A 448 -20.29 1.81 -17.23
N SER A 449 -20.03 0.68 -17.89
CA SER A 449 -18.68 0.10 -17.96
C SER A 449 -18.11 -0.05 -19.37
N TYR A 450 -18.91 0.11 -20.43
CA TYR A 450 -18.49 -0.15 -21.82
C TYR A 450 -17.25 0.64 -22.26
N LEU A 451 -17.08 1.89 -21.79
CA LEU A 451 -15.91 2.70 -22.12
C LEU A 451 -14.62 2.05 -21.62
N PHE A 452 -14.62 1.50 -20.40
CA PHE A 452 -13.43 0.85 -19.83
C PHE A 452 -13.14 -0.49 -20.49
N ILE A 453 -14.17 -1.22 -20.92
CA ILE A 453 -14.02 -2.43 -21.73
C ILE A 453 -13.33 -2.09 -23.05
N LEU A 454 -13.81 -1.07 -23.76
CA LEU A 454 -13.25 -0.68 -25.04
C LEU A 454 -11.81 -0.17 -24.91
N ILE A 455 -11.51 0.58 -23.86
CA ILE A 455 -10.14 0.98 -23.52
C ILE A 455 -9.27 -0.25 -23.24
N GLY A 456 -9.74 -1.19 -22.42
CA GLY A 456 -9.01 -2.42 -22.12
C GLY A 456 -8.75 -3.28 -23.34
N PHE A 457 -9.74 -3.41 -24.23
CA PHE A 457 -9.63 -4.11 -25.51
C PHE A 457 -8.61 -3.44 -26.43
N LEU A 458 -8.76 -2.14 -26.69
CA LEU A 458 -7.87 -1.42 -27.59
C LEU A 458 -6.44 -1.37 -27.05
N SER A 459 -6.27 -1.19 -25.74
CA SER A 459 -4.95 -1.23 -25.11
C SER A 459 -4.32 -2.62 -25.22
N GLY A 460 -5.07 -3.68 -24.89
CA GLY A 460 -4.58 -5.05 -25.01
C GLY A 460 -4.26 -5.45 -26.45
N PHE A 461 -5.09 -5.01 -27.39
CA PHE A 461 -4.90 -5.20 -28.82
C PHE A 461 -3.64 -4.49 -29.30
N TYR A 462 -3.51 -3.20 -29.01
CA TYR A 462 -2.33 -2.40 -29.34
C TYR A 462 -1.03 -3.04 -28.83
N PHE A 463 -0.99 -3.54 -27.58
CA PHE A 463 0.20 -4.15 -26.99
C PHE A 463 0.51 -5.58 -27.46
N LYS A 464 -0.34 -6.18 -28.30
CA LYS A 464 -0.18 -7.58 -28.74
C LYS A 464 -0.29 -7.76 -30.26
N ILE A 465 -0.66 -6.73 -31.01
CA ILE A 465 -0.87 -6.83 -32.45
C ILE A 465 0.41 -7.20 -33.20
N ASP A 466 1.54 -6.68 -32.74
CA ASP A 466 2.90 -7.01 -33.20
C ASP A 466 3.21 -8.51 -33.10
N VAL A 467 2.82 -9.17 -32.00
CA VAL A 467 2.98 -10.62 -31.80
C VAL A 467 2.26 -11.41 -32.90
N PHE A 468 1.03 -11.01 -33.24
CA PHE A 468 0.28 -11.65 -34.32
C PHE A 468 0.86 -11.36 -35.69
N LEU A 469 1.23 -10.11 -35.96
CA LEU A 469 1.82 -9.72 -37.24
C LEU A 469 3.16 -10.44 -37.48
N LEU A 470 4.00 -10.58 -36.46
CA LEU A 470 5.23 -11.38 -36.54
C LEU A 470 4.93 -12.86 -36.79
N LYS A 471 3.89 -13.43 -36.16
CA LYS A 471 3.46 -14.81 -36.43
C LYS A 471 3.04 -14.99 -37.89
N PHE A 472 2.26 -14.06 -38.44
CA PHE A 472 1.69 -14.20 -39.79
C PHE A 472 2.70 -13.88 -40.90
N LEU A 473 3.57 -12.90 -40.68
CA LEU A 473 4.51 -12.42 -41.71
C LEU A 473 5.89 -13.10 -41.64
N LYS A 474 6.22 -13.74 -40.51
CA LYS A 474 7.52 -14.37 -40.29
C LYS A 474 7.40 -15.79 -39.77
N SER A 475 7.46 -15.99 -38.46
CA SER A 475 7.39 -17.32 -37.84
C SER A 475 7.22 -17.23 -36.32
N GLU A 476 6.85 -18.36 -35.71
CA GLU A 476 6.78 -18.53 -34.27
C GLU A 476 8.15 -18.31 -33.60
N ARG A 477 9.26 -18.64 -34.30
CA ARG A 477 10.62 -18.39 -33.81
C ARG A 477 10.85 -16.90 -33.54
N GLU A 478 10.52 -16.05 -34.51
CA GLU A 478 10.72 -14.60 -34.41
C GLU A 478 9.86 -14.00 -33.31
N VAL A 479 8.64 -14.51 -33.13
CA VAL A 479 7.76 -14.15 -32.01
C VAL A 479 8.39 -14.48 -30.65
N GLY A 480 9.02 -15.65 -30.54
CA GLY A 480 9.70 -16.07 -29.32
C GLY A 480 10.94 -15.23 -29.00
N ILE A 481 11.73 -14.85 -30.01
CA ILE A 481 12.88 -13.96 -29.86
C ILE A 481 12.42 -12.54 -29.46
N TYR A 482 11.38 -12.03 -30.11
CA TYR A 482 10.80 -10.72 -29.78
C TYR A 482 10.33 -10.67 -28.33
N ASN A 483 9.47 -11.62 -27.94
CA ASN A 483 8.85 -11.60 -26.61
C ASN A 483 9.83 -11.89 -25.48
N SER A 484 10.94 -12.61 -25.73
CA SER A 484 11.96 -12.81 -24.70
C SER A 484 12.64 -11.50 -24.29
N GLY A 485 12.74 -10.52 -25.19
CA GLY A 485 13.17 -9.17 -24.86
C GLY A 485 12.06 -8.28 -24.31
N TYR A 486 10.86 -8.35 -24.89
CA TYR A 486 9.71 -7.55 -24.46
C TYR A 486 9.32 -7.79 -23.00
N LYS A 487 9.53 -9.00 -22.47
CA LYS A 487 9.21 -9.36 -21.08
C LYS A 487 9.90 -8.51 -20.01
N PHE A 488 11.04 -7.89 -20.33
CA PHE A 488 11.70 -6.96 -19.41
C PHE A 488 10.99 -5.61 -19.35
N LEU A 489 10.45 -5.11 -20.47
CA LEU A 489 9.59 -3.93 -20.48
C LEU A 489 8.29 -4.18 -19.69
N ASP A 490 7.66 -5.35 -19.86
CA ASP A 490 6.47 -5.76 -19.06
C ASP A 490 6.74 -5.64 -17.55
N ALA A 491 7.94 -6.03 -17.10
CA ALA A 491 8.32 -5.95 -15.69
C ALA A 491 8.44 -4.49 -15.22
N PHE A 492 9.04 -3.61 -16.03
CA PHE A 492 9.17 -2.18 -15.69
C PHE A 492 7.84 -1.42 -15.74
N MET A 493 6.89 -1.84 -16.58
CA MET A 493 5.54 -1.25 -16.63
C MET A 493 4.77 -1.37 -15.30
N LEU A 494 5.22 -2.21 -14.35
CA LEU A 494 4.69 -2.23 -12.98
C LEU A 494 4.77 -0.85 -12.31
N LEU A 495 5.83 -0.08 -12.58
CA LEU A 495 6.01 1.27 -12.04
C LEU A 495 4.87 2.21 -12.48
N ALA A 496 4.46 2.13 -13.75
CA ALA A 496 3.33 2.89 -14.29
C ALA A 496 2.01 2.51 -13.61
N ALA A 497 1.76 1.21 -13.45
CA ALA A 497 0.55 0.71 -12.79
C ALA A 497 0.48 1.17 -11.32
N SER A 498 1.59 1.05 -10.58
CA SER A 498 1.69 1.51 -9.18
C SER A 498 1.47 3.01 -9.05
N TYR A 499 2.01 3.80 -9.98
CA TYR A 499 1.75 5.23 -10.05
C TYR A 499 0.25 5.53 -10.26
N ASN A 500 -0.39 4.90 -11.25
CA ASN A 500 -1.79 5.14 -11.59
C ASN A 500 -2.76 4.84 -10.43
N ILE A 501 -2.58 3.70 -9.75
CA ILE A 501 -3.42 3.31 -8.61
C ILE A 501 -3.33 4.34 -7.47
N THR A 502 -2.14 4.90 -7.25
CA THR A 502 -1.87 5.81 -6.13
C THR A 502 -2.29 7.25 -6.45
N VAL A 503 -2.05 7.70 -7.68
CA VAL A 503 -2.13 9.13 -8.04
C VAL A 503 -3.51 9.54 -8.55
N LEU A 504 -4.25 8.64 -9.22
CA LEU A 504 -5.57 8.95 -9.74
C LEU A 504 -6.54 9.53 -8.67
N PRO A 505 -6.65 8.95 -7.45
CA PRO A 505 -7.48 9.51 -6.38
C PRO A 505 -6.98 10.86 -5.85
N ILE A 506 -5.66 11.09 -5.87
CA ILE A 506 -5.08 12.37 -5.45
C ILE A 506 -5.44 13.45 -6.46
N MET A 507 -5.22 13.20 -7.75
CA MET A 507 -5.57 14.13 -8.83
C MET A 507 -7.06 14.46 -8.85
N SER A 508 -7.93 13.47 -8.62
CA SER A 508 -9.38 13.68 -8.54
C SER A 508 -9.78 14.64 -7.41
N ARG A 509 -9.11 14.58 -6.24
CA ARG A 509 -9.37 15.49 -5.11
C ARG A 509 -8.91 16.91 -5.38
N ILE A 510 -7.76 17.07 -6.01
CA ILE A 510 -7.15 18.39 -6.26
C ILE A 510 -7.58 19.01 -7.59
N LYS A 511 -8.42 18.33 -8.38
CA LYS A 511 -8.77 18.74 -9.76
C LYS A 511 -9.35 20.15 -9.87
N LYS A 512 -9.93 20.67 -8.79
CA LYS A 512 -10.50 22.01 -8.69
C LYS A 512 -9.45 23.10 -8.46
N ASP A 513 -8.29 22.76 -7.88
CA ASP A 513 -7.17 23.68 -7.66
C ASP A 513 -6.13 23.47 -8.77
N LEU A 514 -6.23 24.29 -9.82
CA LEU A 514 -5.37 24.19 -10.99
C LEU A 514 -3.89 24.44 -10.68
N ASN A 515 -3.57 25.31 -9.72
CA ASN A 515 -2.18 25.60 -9.35
C ASN A 515 -1.54 24.39 -8.67
N LEU A 516 -2.27 23.76 -7.75
CA LEU A 516 -1.80 22.56 -7.06
C LEU A 516 -1.73 21.37 -8.02
N LEU A 517 -2.70 21.23 -8.93
CA LEU A 517 -2.69 20.23 -9.99
C LEU A 517 -1.48 20.40 -10.93
N ARG A 518 -1.19 21.61 -11.40
CA ARG A 518 -0.01 21.91 -12.26
C ARG A 518 1.30 21.59 -11.56
N ARG A 519 1.46 22.04 -10.31
CA ARG A 519 2.64 21.74 -9.50
C ARG A 519 2.83 20.23 -9.33
N LYS A 520 1.73 19.49 -9.11
CA LYS A 520 1.77 18.03 -9.04
C LYS A 520 2.16 17.39 -10.37
N ILE A 521 1.56 17.81 -11.49
CA ILE A 521 1.89 17.31 -12.84
C ILE A 521 3.38 17.53 -13.13
N PHE A 522 3.90 18.72 -12.86
CA PHE A 522 5.31 19.04 -13.10
C PHE A 522 6.26 18.20 -12.25
N LYS A 523 5.99 18.05 -10.95
CA LYS A 523 6.79 17.20 -10.05
C LYS A 523 6.76 15.74 -10.46
N ASP A 524 5.57 15.21 -10.76
CA ASP A 524 5.40 13.83 -11.21
C ASP A 524 6.09 13.60 -12.57
N PHE A 525 6.05 14.58 -13.48
CA PHE A 525 6.74 14.53 -14.78
C PHE A 525 8.26 14.43 -14.59
N LEU A 526 8.87 15.33 -13.80
CA LEU A 526 10.30 15.29 -13.54
C LEU A 526 10.73 13.97 -12.90
N MET A 527 9.97 13.50 -11.90
CA MET A 527 10.24 12.24 -11.21
C MET A 527 10.16 11.04 -12.17
N LEU A 528 9.07 10.90 -12.93
CA LEU A 528 8.85 9.75 -13.80
C LEU A 528 9.76 9.77 -15.04
N ALA A 529 10.04 10.95 -15.60
CA ALA A 529 11.01 11.10 -16.68
C ALA A 529 12.42 10.71 -16.20
N PHE A 530 12.85 11.21 -15.03
CA PHE A 530 14.15 10.86 -14.46
C PHE A 530 14.27 9.35 -14.19
N VAL A 531 13.26 8.75 -13.55
CA VAL A 531 13.24 7.30 -13.28
C VAL A 531 13.27 6.51 -14.59
N GLY A 532 12.42 6.86 -15.56
CA GLY A 532 12.35 6.18 -16.84
C GLY A 532 13.68 6.24 -17.59
N VAL A 533 14.25 7.43 -17.76
CA VAL A 533 15.53 7.63 -18.47
C VAL A 533 16.68 6.93 -17.74
N SER A 534 16.73 7.00 -16.41
CA SER A 534 17.76 6.31 -15.62
C SER A 534 17.70 4.79 -15.80
N ILE A 535 16.49 4.21 -15.79
CA ILE A 535 16.31 2.77 -16.05
C ILE A 535 16.73 2.42 -17.47
N VAL A 536 16.33 3.19 -18.48
CA VAL A 536 16.71 2.95 -19.88
C VAL A 536 18.23 2.97 -20.05
N ILE A 537 18.91 4.00 -19.54
CA ILE A 537 20.36 4.14 -19.64
C ILE A 537 21.04 2.96 -18.94
N ALA A 538 20.70 2.70 -17.67
CA ALA A 538 21.30 1.61 -16.91
C ALA A 538 21.05 0.25 -17.59
N PHE A 539 19.82 -0.02 -18.00
CA PHE A 539 19.44 -1.29 -18.63
C PHE A 539 20.09 -1.45 -20.02
N TYR A 540 20.26 -0.39 -20.80
CA TYR A 540 20.89 -0.46 -22.11
C TYR A 540 22.35 -0.94 -22.04
N PHE A 541 23.10 -0.49 -21.03
CA PHE A 541 24.49 -0.89 -20.79
C PHE A 541 24.60 -2.22 -20.04
N LEU A 542 23.70 -2.50 -19.08
CA LEU A 542 23.74 -3.73 -18.30
C LEU A 542 23.14 -4.94 -19.04
N ALA A 543 22.21 -4.75 -19.97
CA ALA A 543 21.52 -5.85 -20.65
C ALA A 543 22.49 -6.81 -21.39
N PRO A 544 23.50 -6.35 -22.15
CA PRO A 544 24.49 -7.26 -22.76
C PRO A 544 25.28 -8.11 -21.76
N MET A 545 25.44 -7.65 -20.50
CA MET A 545 26.14 -8.37 -19.43
C MET A 545 25.19 -9.31 -18.68
N LEU A 546 23.98 -8.85 -18.33
CA LEU A 546 23.04 -9.58 -17.49
C LEU A 546 22.21 -10.60 -18.26
N LEU A 547 21.73 -10.25 -19.46
CA LEU A 547 20.78 -11.08 -20.18
C LEU A 547 21.36 -12.41 -20.69
N PRO A 548 22.65 -12.53 -21.07
CA PRO A 548 23.24 -13.84 -21.39
C PRO A 548 23.22 -14.86 -20.23
N LEU A 549 23.14 -14.41 -18.97
CA LEU A 549 23.00 -15.30 -17.80
C LEU A 549 21.60 -15.96 -17.73
N ILE A 550 20.64 -15.38 -18.45
CA ILE A 550 19.22 -15.75 -18.45
C ILE A 550 18.84 -16.38 -19.79
N LEU A 551 19.12 -15.69 -20.89
CA LEU A 551 18.76 -16.05 -22.25
C LEU A 551 19.83 -16.94 -22.88
N LYS A 552 19.41 -18.10 -23.41
CA LYS A 552 20.31 -18.96 -24.20
C LYS A 552 20.79 -18.24 -25.46
N LYS A 553 21.91 -18.70 -26.03
CA LYS A 553 22.46 -18.19 -27.30
C LYS A 553 21.45 -18.14 -28.45
N THR A 554 20.49 -19.08 -28.49
CA THR A 554 19.38 -19.11 -29.46
C THR A 554 18.40 -17.93 -29.33
N TYR A 555 18.40 -17.22 -28.20
CA TYR A 555 17.62 -16.02 -27.91
C TYR A 555 18.47 -14.74 -27.92
N SER A 556 19.67 -14.74 -28.53
CA SER A 556 20.54 -13.56 -28.56
C SER A 556 19.84 -12.30 -29.11
N GLY A 557 18.98 -12.46 -30.12
CA GLY A 557 18.15 -11.38 -30.66
C GLY A 557 17.21 -10.74 -29.62
N GLY A 558 16.82 -11.48 -28.58
CA GLY A 558 16.02 -10.97 -27.47
C GLY A 558 16.75 -9.91 -26.64
N ILE A 559 18.09 -9.95 -26.60
CA ILE A 559 18.90 -8.90 -25.95
C ILE A 559 18.79 -7.59 -26.73
N ILE A 560 18.85 -7.66 -28.05
CA ILE A 560 18.69 -6.49 -28.94
C ILE A 560 17.28 -5.93 -28.77
N THR A 561 16.26 -6.79 -28.82
CA THR A 561 14.87 -6.39 -28.60
C THR A 561 14.68 -5.72 -27.24
N ALA A 562 15.22 -6.30 -26.16
CA ALA A 562 15.11 -5.73 -24.82
C ALA A 562 15.72 -4.33 -24.74
N ARG A 563 16.89 -4.11 -25.35
CA ARG A 563 17.55 -2.80 -25.38
C ARG A 563 16.72 -1.76 -26.11
N ILE A 564 16.16 -2.11 -27.27
CA ILE A 564 15.34 -1.18 -28.08
C ILE A 564 14.02 -0.90 -27.38
N VAL A 565 13.24 -1.94 -27.06
CA VAL A 565 11.88 -1.80 -26.51
C VAL A 565 11.87 -1.09 -25.16
N THR A 566 12.94 -1.20 -24.37
CA THR A 566 13.01 -0.47 -23.08
C THR A 566 13.00 1.05 -23.26
N PHE A 567 13.42 1.60 -24.41
CA PHE A 567 13.30 3.05 -24.70
C PHE A 567 11.85 3.56 -24.70
N SER A 568 10.86 2.67 -24.80
CA SER A 568 9.44 3.01 -24.61
C SER A 568 9.10 3.43 -23.18
N LEU A 569 9.88 2.98 -22.18
CA LEU A 569 9.54 3.12 -20.76
C LEU A 569 9.35 4.57 -20.28
N PRO A 570 10.23 5.55 -20.60
CA PRO A 570 10.04 6.94 -20.17
C PRO A 570 8.72 7.51 -20.71
N PHE A 571 8.38 7.21 -21.95
CA PHE A 571 7.13 7.65 -22.58
C PHE A 571 5.91 7.00 -21.93
N ILE A 572 5.96 5.71 -21.61
CA ILE A 572 4.87 5.01 -20.91
C ILE A 572 4.64 5.61 -19.51
N LEU A 573 5.72 5.82 -18.74
CA LEU A 573 5.64 6.40 -17.40
C LEU A 573 5.07 7.81 -17.44
N VAL A 574 5.57 8.66 -18.34
CA VAL A 574 5.10 10.04 -18.46
C VAL A 574 3.67 10.11 -19.02
N SER A 575 3.32 9.27 -20.00
CA SER A 575 1.96 9.20 -20.55
C SER A 575 0.93 8.82 -19.47
N SER A 576 1.33 8.03 -18.48
CA SER A 576 0.47 7.65 -17.34
C SER A 576 -0.06 8.86 -16.57
N ILE A 577 0.72 9.95 -16.46
CA ILE A 577 0.30 11.22 -15.86
C ILE A 577 -0.89 11.80 -16.65
N PHE A 578 -0.76 11.87 -17.97
CA PHE A 578 -1.76 12.48 -18.86
C PHE A 578 -3.00 11.61 -19.01
N TYR A 579 -2.88 10.28 -18.98
CA TYR A 579 -4.01 9.37 -18.87
C TYR A 579 -4.86 9.68 -17.62
N ASN A 580 -4.21 9.86 -16.46
CA ASN A 580 -4.93 10.22 -15.24
C ASN A 580 -5.64 11.58 -15.35
N ILE A 581 -5.06 12.56 -16.04
CA ILE A 581 -5.73 13.84 -16.31
C ILE A 581 -6.99 13.62 -17.15
N LEU A 582 -6.89 12.90 -18.28
CA LEU A 582 -8.05 12.62 -19.12
C LEU A 582 -9.15 11.87 -18.36
N TYR A 583 -8.80 10.93 -17.49
CA TYR A 583 -9.77 10.23 -16.66
C TYR A 583 -10.44 11.13 -15.61
N VAL A 584 -9.67 11.98 -14.91
CA VAL A 584 -10.20 12.90 -13.89
C VAL A 584 -11.17 13.94 -14.46
N PHE A 585 -11.01 14.28 -15.74
CA PHE A 585 -11.88 15.18 -16.50
C PHE A 585 -12.92 14.44 -17.37
N ASP A 586 -13.16 13.14 -17.12
CA ASP A 586 -14.18 12.33 -17.78
C ASP A 586 -14.04 12.24 -19.32
N LEU A 587 -12.81 12.36 -19.83
CA LEU A 587 -12.46 12.31 -21.25
C LEU A 587 -12.07 10.91 -21.75
N ALA A 588 -12.66 9.85 -21.19
CA ALA A 588 -12.37 8.46 -21.57
C ALA A 588 -12.58 8.16 -23.08
N ARG A 589 -13.49 8.88 -23.75
CA ARG A 589 -13.67 8.78 -25.21
C ARG A 589 -12.46 9.26 -26.00
N THR A 590 -11.73 10.25 -25.48
CA THR A 590 -10.49 10.76 -26.09
C THR A 590 -9.39 9.70 -26.00
N VAL A 591 -9.34 8.96 -24.87
CA VAL A 591 -8.43 7.83 -24.72
C VAL A 591 -8.69 6.75 -25.76
N ILE A 592 -9.96 6.37 -25.98
CA ILE A 592 -10.35 5.42 -27.03
C ILE A 592 -9.87 5.88 -28.40
N PHE A 593 -10.08 7.16 -28.73
CA PHE A 593 -9.64 7.75 -30.00
C PHE A 593 -8.12 7.68 -30.19
N ILE A 594 -7.35 8.02 -29.15
CA ILE A 594 -5.88 7.93 -29.19
C ILE A 594 -5.43 6.49 -29.42
N LEU A 595 -6.00 5.52 -28.68
CA LEU A 595 -5.66 4.10 -28.81
C LEU A 595 -6.01 3.54 -30.20
N LEU A 596 -7.10 4.00 -30.81
CA LEU A 596 -7.46 3.62 -32.18
C LEU A 596 -6.42 4.11 -33.19
N ILE A 597 -6.04 5.39 -33.14
CA ILE A 597 -4.99 5.95 -34.00
C ILE A 597 -3.69 5.18 -33.82
N GLN A 598 -3.30 4.93 -32.57
CA GLN A 598 -2.07 4.22 -32.24
C GLN A 598 -2.09 2.78 -32.79
N SER A 599 -3.20 2.07 -32.66
CA SER A 599 -3.36 0.72 -33.20
C SER A 599 -3.24 0.70 -34.72
N ILE A 600 -3.86 1.66 -35.42
CA ILE A 600 -3.81 1.77 -36.88
C ILE A 600 -2.37 2.03 -37.35
N ILE A 601 -1.71 3.03 -36.76
CA ILE A 601 -0.32 3.37 -37.11
C ILE A 601 0.60 2.17 -36.85
N ASN A 602 0.45 1.51 -35.70
CA ASN A 602 1.25 0.36 -35.33
C ASN A 602 1.07 -0.79 -36.35
N ILE A 603 -0.16 -1.10 -36.75
CA ILE A 603 -0.44 -2.10 -37.79
C ILE A 603 0.20 -1.74 -39.12
N ILE A 604 0.00 -0.51 -39.60
CA ILE A 604 0.51 -0.06 -40.90
C ILE A 604 2.05 -0.17 -40.93
N LEU A 605 2.72 0.38 -39.91
CA LEU A 605 4.18 0.32 -39.84
C LEU A 605 4.68 -1.12 -39.75
N ASN A 606 4.02 -1.98 -38.97
CA ASN A 606 4.42 -3.37 -38.85
C ASN A 606 4.22 -4.14 -40.17
N LEU A 607 3.13 -3.92 -40.90
CA LEU A 607 2.89 -4.53 -42.21
C LEU A 607 3.97 -4.12 -43.24
N ILE A 608 4.45 -2.88 -43.19
CA ILE A 608 5.47 -2.36 -44.09
C ILE A 608 6.87 -2.91 -43.74
N TYR A 609 7.25 -2.88 -42.45
CA TYR A 609 8.65 -3.10 -42.06
C TYR A 609 8.97 -4.49 -41.48
N ILE A 610 7.99 -5.26 -40.99
CA ILE A 610 8.24 -6.64 -40.55
C ILE A 610 8.78 -7.51 -41.70
N PRO A 611 8.24 -7.44 -42.94
CA PRO A 611 8.74 -8.27 -44.04
C PRO A 611 10.23 -8.11 -44.31
N THR A 612 10.81 -6.92 -44.07
CA THR A 612 12.23 -6.65 -44.30
C THR A 612 13.08 -6.82 -43.05
N TYR A 613 12.63 -6.31 -41.89
CA TYR A 613 13.45 -6.22 -40.67
C TYR A 613 12.99 -7.12 -39.51
N SER A 614 11.95 -7.94 -39.70
CA SER A 614 11.46 -8.91 -38.71
C SER A 614 11.16 -8.29 -37.33
N TYR A 615 11.46 -8.99 -36.23
CA TYR A 615 11.20 -8.52 -34.86
C TYR A 615 11.94 -7.23 -34.47
N ILE A 616 13.04 -6.89 -35.16
CA ILE A 616 13.75 -5.64 -34.92
C ILE A 616 12.87 -4.46 -35.36
N ALA A 617 12.14 -4.62 -36.46
CA ALA A 617 11.15 -3.63 -36.91
C ALA A 617 10.10 -3.40 -35.82
N SER A 618 9.48 -4.47 -35.33
CA SER A 618 8.45 -4.39 -34.28
C SER A 618 8.98 -3.75 -33.00
N ALA A 619 10.24 -4.00 -32.63
CA ALA A 619 10.87 -3.36 -31.49
C ALA A 619 10.93 -1.81 -31.63
N TYR A 620 11.38 -1.31 -32.77
CA TYR A 620 11.41 0.15 -33.03
C TYR A 620 10.00 0.74 -33.16
N ILE A 621 9.08 0.03 -33.82
CA ILE A 621 7.70 0.48 -33.99
C ILE A 621 7.00 0.61 -32.65
N THR A 622 7.29 -0.25 -31.68
CA THR A 622 6.78 -0.11 -30.30
C THR A 622 7.25 1.21 -29.66
N VAL A 623 8.53 1.57 -29.81
CA VAL A 623 9.06 2.84 -29.29
C VAL A 623 8.39 4.02 -29.99
N ILE A 624 8.30 4.00 -31.32
CA ILE A 624 7.63 5.04 -32.11
C ILE A 624 6.17 5.19 -31.70
N SER A 625 5.47 4.08 -31.47
CA SER A 625 4.08 4.08 -31.05
C SER A 625 3.89 4.74 -29.69
N GLU A 626 4.80 4.52 -28.74
CA GLU A 626 4.75 5.19 -27.43
C GLU A 626 5.10 6.67 -27.49
N VAL A 627 6.00 7.08 -28.39
CA VAL A 627 6.28 8.50 -28.65
C VAL A 627 5.05 9.21 -29.20
N ILE A 628 4.37 8.59 -30.17
CA ILE A 628 3.13 9.14 -30.76
C ILE A 628 2.02 9.21 -29.71
N ASN A 629 1.86 8.16 -28.91
CA ASN A 629 0.91 8.11 -27.78
C ASN A 629 1.15 9.25 -26.80
N PHE A 630 2.40 9.45 -26.37
CA PHE A 630 2.79 10.56 -25.51
C PHE A 630 2.45 11.91 -26.12
N ALA A 631 2.77 12.14 -27.39
CA ALA A 631 2.49 13.41 -28.06
C ALA A 631 0.98 13.70 -28.14
N LEU A 632 0.17 12.72 -28.56
CA LEU A 632 -1.27 12.85 -28.66
C LEU A 632 -1.91 13.09 -27.29
N ILE A 633 -1.54 12.29 -26.28
CA ILE A 633 -2.15 12.40 -24.97
C ILE A 633 -1.78 13.70 -24.26
N TRP A 634 -0.53 14.14 -24.39
CA TRP A 634 -0.06 15.42 -23.88
C TRP A 634 -0.84 16.58 -24.52
N TYR A 635 -1.02 16.55 -25.84
CA TYR A 635 -1.79 17.56 -26.56
C TYR A 635 -3.23 17.68 -26.03
N PHE A 636 -3.96 16.55 -25.95
CA PHE A 636 -5.34 16.57 -25.47
C PHE A 636 -5.46 16.97 -23.99
N ALA A 637 -4.54 16.50 -23.15
CA ALA A 637 -4.51 16.88 -21.74
C ALA A 637 -4.22 18.38 -21.56
N ARG A 638 -3.24 18.93 -22.30
CA ARG A 638 -2.91 20.36 -22.29
C ARG A 638 -4.09 21.20 -22.76
N LYS A 639 -4.72 20.82 -23.88
CA LYS A 639 -5.92 21.51 -24.40
C LYS A 639 -7.04 21.55 -23.35
N LYS A 640 -7.27 20.45 -22.63
CA LYS A 640 -8.28 20.40 -21.58
C LYS A 640 -7.94 21.31 -20.39
N LEU A 641 -6.69 21.32 -19.94
CA LEU A 641 -6.25 22.19 -18.83
C LEU A 641 -6.41 23.67 -19.16
N MET A 642 -6.04 24.10 -20.38
CA MET A 642 -6.23 25.49 -20.82
C MET A 642 -7.70 25.86 -20.92
N SER A 643 -8.54 24.97 -21.46
CA SER A 643 -9.99 25.21 -21.54
C SER A 643 -10.67 25.28 -20.16
N TYR A 644 -10.14 24.61 -19.14
CA TYR A 644 -10.71 24.62 -17.80
C TYR A 644 -10.36 25.91 -17.05
N GLU A 645 -9.15 26.44 -17.26
CA GLU A 645 -8.70 27.75 -16.76
C GLU A 645 -9.49 28.91 -17.38
N ASN A 646 -9.82 28.84 -18.67
CA ASN A 646 -10.63 29.90 -19.29
C ASN A 646 -12.10 29.93 -18.80
N ARG A 647 -12.56 28.93 -18.03
CA ARG A 647 -13.93 28.82 -17.52
C ARG A 647 -14.05 29.10 -16.01
N HIS A 648 -12.93 29.22 -15.29
CA HIS A 648 -12.86 29.36 -13.83
C HIS A 648 -11.69 30.26 -13.46
#